data_AF-A0A2D6YS97-F1
#
_entry.id   AF-A0A2D6YS97-F1
#
_cell.length_a   1.000
_cell.length_b   1.000
_cell.length_c   1.000
_cell.angle_alpha   90.00
_cell.angle_beta   90.00
_cell.angle_gamma   90.00
#
_symmetry.space_group_name_H-M   'P 1'
#
loop_
_entity.id
_entity.type
_entity.pdbx_description
1 polymer ?
#
loop_
_entity_poly.entity_id
_entity_poly.type
_entity_poly.pdbx_seq_one_letter_code
_entity_poly.pdbx_strand_id
1 'polypeptide(L)'
;MNLDEIIHRLPAHLRERVHPLADHGRGGELVVCWIHHANRIDENPLLEVAAEAARALQLPLVVHAGFGGHHPHANDRHAIFMLQGLRETQMALSSRGVRMSVTPPTGPGNPSGLRRLAARARLLITEDQPVRPWPRWTAAISGEVPGEVALVDTACVAPARSIVGTHDRAFRFRSAAAAAWKERLDRDWPEASLDAPEAGTEDLPADTLDLASIDLGDLVGGWDIDHTIGPVPDLPGGMAAAGARWNAFRRSGLSRYHRRRNDAIDDEGVSGLSPYLHHGMISPMRIAREAHLTGGEGGEKFLDELLVWRELAHHFCLHHPGHDSLGALPTWAGKTLEKHRRDERPGRRSWEILARGRTGDRLWDLAQASLMRRGRLHNNVRMTWGKMLLEWTATPEESLDRLFDLNDRHALDGSDANSIGGLLWCLGLFDRGFEPERPIAGTIRARSSTDHAKRLDLDRYRSVVHGGIRRESVLVIGAGIAGSHAARILHDHGHPVTVLDKSRGPGGRSSSRRGDGTRHDHGCQVLRLRGNALRRLAESWEEDGVIARWNPRILQDGSVLPRPRAPWFVGTPGMNELVRHLQRDLPVEFGRRITRLEKTGPGWRAFDDADSKVGEADRVIIAAPAPQAATLLRTAGIDADPLDAVRFDATWTLLLDGIDHDPGFDVAVDPNPDLRWIAREGSRPGRNDTGCWTVNATPEWSRINLEADSEFVERSLRSAAGEVLGVAIDHPGRVHRWRYGLVEAPLGRPLHIDAPTGAIACGDWCLGGRVEHAFQSGAAAAGTLLRDPSFAAPDPGDAVDEGLFAGVSE
;
A
#
# COMPACT_ATOMS: atom_id res chain seq x y z
N MET A 1 -26.42 -20.33 32.05
CA MET A 1 -26.18 -21.13 30.84
C MET A 1 -24.71 -21.04 30.47
N ASN A 2 -24.06 -22.14 30.14
CA ASN A 2 -22.68 -22.18 29.60
C ASN A 2 -22.68 -22.26 28.06
N LEU A 3 -21.51 -22.12 27.44
CA LEU A 3 -21.34 -22.15 25.98
C LEU A 3 -21.81 -23.47 25.37
N ASP A 4 -21.50 -24.61 26.00
CA ASP A 4 -21.94 -25.91 25.50
C ASP A 4 -23.47 -26.00 25.43
N GLU A 5 -24.18 -25.56 26.47
CA GLU A 5 -25.65 -25.50 26.49
C GLU A 5 -26.20 -24.59 25.39
N ILE A 6 -25.55 -23.45 25.13
CA ILE A 6 -25.90 -22.56 24.01
C ILE A 6 -25.71 -23.28 22.67
N ILE A 7 -24.58 -23.95 22.47
CA ILE A 7 -24.28 -24.71 21.24
C ILE A 7 -25.33 -25.81 21.00
N HIS A 8 -25.77 -26.51 22.05
CA HIS A 8 -26.81 -27.54 21.93
C HIS A 8 -28.18 -26.97 21.54
N ARG A 9 -28.46 -25.69 21.82
CA ARG A 9 -29.70 -25.01 21.41
C ARG A 9 -29.65 -24.53 19.96
N LEU A 10 -28.47 -24.29 19.41
CA LEU A 10 -28.31 -23.84 18.02
C LEU A 10 -28.92 -24.85 17.03
N PRO A 11 -29.56 -24.38 15.95
CA PRO A 11 -29.89 -25.21 14.79
C PRO A 11 -28.67 -25.96 14.26
N ALA A 12 -28.88 -27.14 13.65
CA ALA A 12 -27.79 -28.01 13.21
C ALA A 12 -26.78 -27.31 12.27
N HIS A 13 -27.26 -26.46 11.36
CA HIS A 13 -26.42 -25.75 10.38
C HIS A 13 -25.50 -24.68 11.01
N LEU A 14 -25.86 -24.18 12.21
CA LEU A 14 -25.02 -23.28 13.00
C LEU A 14 -24.14 -24.06 13.96
N ARG A 15 -24.72 -25.04 14.66
CA ARG A 15 -24.02 -25.86 15.68
C ARG A 15 -22.73 -26.47 15.15
N GLU A 16 -22.75 -27.00 13.93
CA GLU A 16 -21.58 -27.63 13.31
C GLU A 16 -20.41 -26.67 13.02
N ARG A 17 -20.64 -25.36 13.09
CA ARG A 17 -19.66 -24.30 12.80
C ARG A 17 -19.03 -23.71 14.04
N VAL A 18 -19.59 -23.97 15.22
CA VAL A 18 -19.14 -23.35 16.47
C VAL A 18 -18.10 -24.24 17.15
N HIS A 19 -16.98 -23.63 17.52
CA HIS A 19 -15.88 -24.27 18.21
C HIS A 19 -15.52 -23.50 19.47
N PRO A 20 -15.73 -24.09 20.67
CA PRO A 20 -15.24 -23.50 21.92
C PRO A 20 -13.72 -23.31 21.87
N LEU A 21 -13.25 -22.12 22.24
CA LEU A 21 -11.82 -21.79 22.32
C LEU A 21 -11.33 -21.74 23.76
N ALA A 22 -12.08 -21.07 24.63
CA ALA A 22 -11.72 -20.90 26.04
C ALA A 22 -12.96 -20.76 26.93
N ASP A 23 -12.84 -21.24 28.16
CA ASP A 23 -13.80 -21.02 29.25
C ASP A 23 -13.04 -20.44 30.45
N HIS A 24 -13.22 -19.15 30.70
CA HIS A 24 -12.64 -18.44 31.85
C HIS A 24 -13.66 -18.23 32.97
N GLY A 25 -14.87 -18.79 32.83
CA GLY A 25 -15.95 -18.66 33.78
C GLY A 25 -17.15 -17.89 33.21
N ARG A 26 -17.88 -17.23 34.08
CA ARG A 26 -19.19 -16.63 33.77
C ARG A 26 -19.23 -15.12 34.04
N GLY A 27 -18.06 -14.48 34.16
CA GLY A 27 -17.96 -13.03 34.33
C GLY A 27 -18.24 -12.29 33.02
N GLY A 28 -18.50 -10.98 33.11
CA GLY A 28 -18.88 -10.14 31.96
C GLY A 28 -20.38 -9.91 31.85
N GLU A 29 -20.76 -8.92 31.06
CA GLU A 29 -22.13 -8.39 30.96
C GLU A 29 -22.62 -8.22 29.51
N LEU A 30 -21.75 -8.49 28.51
CA LEU A 30 -22.07 -8.37 27.09
C LEU A 30 -21.86 -9.69 26.34
N VAL A 31 -22.65 -9.91 25.29
CA VAL A 31 -22.22 -10.78 24.19
C VAL A 31 -21.54 -9.91 23.15
N VAL A 32 -20.26 -10.19 22.89
CA VAL A 32 -19.47 -9.44 21.91
C VAL A 32 -19.27 -10.31 20.69
N CYS A 33 -19.73 -9.82 19.54
CA CYS A 33 -19.51 -10.43 18.24
C CYS A 33 -18.39 -9.68 17.52
N TRP A 34 -17.18 -10.24 17.49
CA TRP A 34 -16.06 -9.64 16.77
C TRP A 34 -16.04 -10.13 15.32
N ILE A 35 -16.29 -9.21 14.39
CA ILE A 35 -16.33 -9.45 12.94
C ILE A 35 -15.07 -8.85 12.29
N HIS A 36 -14.45 -9.61 11.38
CA HIS A 36 -13.24 -9.13 10.69
C HIS A 36 -13.07 -9.61 9.24
N HIS A 37 -13.77 -10.68 8.80
CA HIS A 37 -13.93 -11.05 7.39
C HIS A 37 -15.39 -11.14 6.96
N ALA A 38 -16.31 -11.73 7.73
CA ALA A 38 -17.69 -11.95 7.30
C ALA A 38 -18.56 -10.68 7.29
N ASN A 39 -18.12 -9.63 6.58
CA ASN A 39 -18.71 -8.30 6.51
C ASN A 39 -20.00 -8.26 5.68
N ARG A 40 -21.02 -8.94 6.20
CA ARG A 40 -22.35 -9.04 5.62
C ARG A 40 -23.38 -9.38 6.70
N ILE A 41 -24.66 -9.26 6.37
CA ILE A 41 -25.75 -9.77 7.22
C ILE A 41 -26.45 -11.01 6.64
N ASP A 42 -26.30 -11.29 5.34
CA ASP A 42 -26.92 -12.44 4.69
C ASP A 42 -26.09 -13.72 4.91
N GLU A 43 -26.77 -14.78 5.35
CA GLU A 43 -26.17 -16.09 5.62
C GLU A 43 -24.85 -15.97 6.40
N ASN A 44 -24.94 -15.31 7.56
CA ASN A 44 -23.79 -15.00 8.40
C ASN A 44 -23.89 -15.78 9.71
N PRO A 45 -23.33 -17.00 9.78
CA PRO A 45 -23.45 -17.83 10.97
C PRO A 45 -22.83 -17.18 12.22
N LEU A 46 -21.87 -16.27 12.08
CA LEU A 46 -21.29 -15.54 13.21
C LEU A 46 -22.35 -14.68 13.92
N LEU A 47 -23.06 -13.85 13.15
CA LEU A 47 -24.10 -12.96 13.67
C LEU A 47 -25.29 -13.74 14.23
N GLU A 48 -25.68 -14.81 13.54
CA GLU A 48 -26.81 -15.67 13.95
C GLU A 48 -26.52 -16.41 15.26
N VAL A 49 -25.30 -16.95 15.42
CA VAL A 49 -24.86 -17.57 16.68
C VAL A 49 -24.79 -16.54 17.80
N ALA A 50 -24.31 -15.33 17.52
CA ALA A 50 -24.22 -14.27 18.52
C ALA A 50 -25.59 -13.77 18.99
N ALA A 51 -26.56 -13.61 18.09
CA ALA A 51 -27.92 -13.24 18.43
C ALA A 51 -28.61 -14.30 19.29
N GLU A 52 -28.50 -15.59 18.93
CA GLU A 52 -29.08 -16.67 19.75
C GLU A 52 -28.39 -16.76 21.13
N ALA A 53 -27.07 -16.59 21.19
CA ALA A 53 -26.36 -16.58 22.47
C ALA A 53 -26.79 -15.41 23.37
N ALA A 54 -26.92 -14.21 22.80
CA ALA A 54 -27.40 -13.01 23.51
C ALA A 54 -28.83 -13.21 24.04
N ARG A 55 -29.72 -13.76 23.23
CA ARG A 55 -31.10 -14.11 23.63
C ARG A 55 -31.13 -15.16 24.73
N ALA A 56 -30.31 -16.20 24.62
CA ALA A 56 -30.25 -17.29 25.60
C ALA A 56 -29.66 -16.85 26.95
N LEU A 57 -28.71 -15.90 26.93
CA LEU A 57 -28.11 -15.31 28.12
C LEU A 57 -28.88 -14.12 28.68
N GLN A 58 -29.82 -13.56 27.90
CA GLN A 58 -30.52 -12.31 28.20
C GLN A 58 -29.55 -11.13 28.42
N LEU A 59 -28.50 -11.06 27.61
CA LEU A 59 -27.49 -10.01 27.67
C LEU A 59 -27.45 -9.21 26.36
N PRO A 60 -27.06 -7.92 26.41
CA PRO A 60 -26.92 -7.11 25.21
C PRO A 60 -25.91 -7.66 24.21
N LEU A 61 -26.23 -7.55 22.92
CA LEU A 61 -25.33 -7.89 21.81
C LEU A 61 -24.64 -6.63 21.26
N VAL A 62 -23.31 -6.64 21.25
CA VAL A 62 -22.50 -5.65 20.54
C VAL A 62 -21.72 -6.34 19.43
N VAL A 63 -21.97 -5.94 18.18
CA VAL A 63 -21.11 -6.31 17.04
C VAL A 63 -19.95 -5.33 16.97
N HIS A 64 -18.73 -5.81 16.71
CA HIS A 64 -17.55 -4.95 16.67
C HIS A 64 -16.61 -5.28 15.52
N ALA A 65 -16.20 -4.25 14.79
CA ALA A 65 -15.07 -4.25 13.87
C ALA A 65 -14.05 -3.17 14.28
N GLY A 66 -12.76 -3.42 14.04
CA GLY A 66 -11.72 -2.46 14.41
C GLY A 66 -10.53 -2.52 13.46
N PHE A 67 -9.94 -1.36 13.22
CA PHE A 67 -8.73 -1.24 12.42
C PHE A 67 -7.52 -1.25 13.35
N GLY A 68 -6.62 -2.22 13.16
CA GLY A 68 -5.40 -2.30 13.95
C GLY A 68 -4.32 -1.30 13.52
N GLY A 69 -4.40 -0.73 12.30
CA GLY A 69 -3.40 0.18 11.72
C GLY A 69 -2.00 -0.40 11.47
N HIS A 70 -1.66 -1.52 12.11
CA HIS A 70 -0.31 -2.09 12.15
C HIS A 70 -0.10 -3.26 11.19
N HIS A 71 -1.03 -3.52 10.27
CA HIS A 71 -0.83 -4.54 9.24
C HIS A 71 0.26 -4.07 8.26
N PRO A 72 1.29 -4.89 7.93
CA PRO A 72 2.42 -4.46 7.08
C PRO A 72 2.05 -3.95 5.68
N HIS A 73 0.86 -4.33 5.20
CA HIS A 73 0.32 -3.97 3.89
C HIS A 73 -0.90 -3.04 3.99
N ALA A 74 -1.17 -2.43 5.14
CA ALA A 74 -2.25 -1.45 5.28
C ALA A 74 -2.03 -0.26 4.34
N ASN A 75 -3.05 0.05 3.52
CA ASN A 75 -3.05 1.14 2.56
C ASN A 75 -4.48 1.61 2.27
N ASP A 76 -4.63 2.72 1.55
CA ASP A 76 -5.93 3.34 1.29
C ASP A 76 -6.89 2.40 0.57
N ARG A 77 -6.39 1.60 -0.39
CA ARG A 77 -7.19 0.64 -1.15
C ARG A 77 -7.93 -0.34 -0.23
N HIS A 78 -7.18 -1.05 0.61
CA HIS A 78 -7.73 -2.06 1.50
C HIS A 78 -8.64 -1.43 2.56
N ALA A 79 -8.23 -0.30 3.13
CA ALA A 79 -8.99 0.40 4.14
C ALA A 79 -10.35 0.87 3.60
N ILE A 80 -10.38 1.55 2.46
CA ILE A 80 -11.62 2.08 1.87
C ILE A 80 -12.54 0.95 1.41
N PHE A 81 -12.02 -0.09 0.73
CA PHE A 81 -12.84 -1.22 0.30
C PHE A 81 -13.52 -1.92 1.49
N MET A 82 -12.78 -2.16 2.58
CA MET A 82 -13.33 -2.74 3.80
C MET A 82 -14.37 -1.82 4.48
N LEU A 83 -14.07 -0.52 4.61
CA LEU A 83 -14.96 0.46 5.24
C LEU A 83 -16.27 0.64 4.46
N GLN A 84 -16.26 0.57 3.14
CA GLN A 84 -17.47 0.57 2.32
C GLN A 84 -18.38 -0.60 2.68
N GLY A 85 -17.83 -1.81 2.84
CA GLY A 85 -18.61 -2.95 3.33
C GLY A 85 -19.09 -2.78 4.77
N LEU A 86 -18.24 -2.28 5.66
CA LEU A 86 -18.60 -2.10 7.08
C LEU A 86 -19.71 -1.05 7.23
N ARG A 87 -19.75 -0.03 6.38
CA ARG A 87 -20.82 0.96 6.31
C ARG A 87 -22.16 0.29 6.02
N GLU A 88 -22.24 -0.55 4.98
CA GLU A 88 -23.47 -1.28 4.65
C GLU A 88 -23.88 -2.24 5.77
N THR A 89 -22.92 -2.97 6.36
CA THR A 89 -23.20 -3.90 7.48
C THR A 89 -23.68 -3.15 8.72
N GLN A 90 -23.06 -2.01 9.08
CA GLN A 90 -23.47 -1.18 10.22
C GLN A 90 -24.89 -0.65 10.02
N MET A 91 -25.23 -0.15 8.82
CA MET A 91 -26.57 0.31 8.50
C MET A 91 -27.61 -0.83 8.57
N ALA A 92 -27.28 -2.00 8.01
CA ALA A 92 -28.19 -3.14 7.95
C ALA A 92 -28.43 -3.80 9.33
N LEU A 93 -27.42 -3.79 10.21
CA LEU A 93 -27.58 -4.21 11.60
C LEU A 93 -28.43 -3.22 12.40
N SER A 94 -28.19 -1.91 12.20
CA SER A 94 -28.97 -0.84 12.85
C SER A 94 -30.46 -0.94 12.53
N SER A 95 -30.83 -1.22 11.26
CA SER A 95 -32.23 -1.44 10.87
C SER A 95 -32.89 -2.67 11.51
N ARG A 96 -32.10 -3.56 12.11
CA ARG A 96 -32.56 -4.74 12.85
C ARG A 96 -32.40 -4.58 14.38
N GLY A 97 -32.10 -3.38 14.87
CA GLY A 97 -31.93 -3.11 16.30
C GLY A 97 -30.63 -3.64 16.91
N VAL A 98 -29.66 -4.06 16.09
CA VAL A 98 -28.35 -4.55 16.57
C VAL A 98 -27.31 -3.45 16.41
N ARG A 99 -26.62 -3.11 17.51
CA ARG A 99 -25.57 -2.07 17.48
C ARG A 99 -24.24 -2.64 17.03
N MET A 100 -23.59 -1.90 16.13
CA MET A 100 -22.25 -2.20 15.64
C MET A 100 -21.28 -1.06 15.95
N SER A 101 -20.20 -1.38 16.66
CA SER A 101 -19.07 -0.51 16.86
C SER A 101 -18.02 -0.71 15.76
N VAL A 102 -17.62 0.37 15.09
CA VAL A 102 -16.44 0.41 14.22
C VAL A 102 -15.43 1.38 14.83
N THR A 103 -14.20 0.95 15.08
CA THR A 103 -13.16 1.83 15.68
C THR A 103 -11.95 2.03 14.78
N PRO A 104 -11.37 3.25 14.75
CA PRO A 104 -10.19 3.55 13.93
C PRO A 104 -8.91 2.90 14.49
N PRO A 105 -7.78 2.97 13.75
CA PRO A 105 -6.46 2.65 14.29
C PRO A 105 -6.18 3.30 15.64
N THR A 106 -5.76 2.50 16.62
CA THR A 106 -5.42 3.01 17.94
C THR A 106 -4.06 3.70 17.94
N GLY A 107 -4.00 4.87 18.58
CA GLY A 107 -2.74 5.52 18.89
C GLY A 107 -1.89 4.73 19.91
N PRO A 108 -0.58 5.00 19.99
CA PRO A 108 0.32 4.32 20.93
C PRO A 108 -0.16 4.42 22.38
N GLY A 109 -0.22 3.27 23.08
CA GLY A 109 -0.50 3.22 24.52
C GLY A 109 -1.97 3.16 24.94
N ASN A 110 -2.92 3.27 24.01
CA ASN A 110 -4.34 3.15 24.30
C ASN A 110 -4.86 1.72 23.99
N PRO A 111 -5.71 1.12 24.84
CA PRO A 111 -6.36 -0.14 24.49
C PRO A 111 -7.27 0.05 23.27
N SER A 112 -7.38 -0.97 22.42
CA SER A 112 -8.32 -0.96 21.29
C SER A 112 -9.77 -1.04 21.73
N GLY A 113 -10.70 -0.62 20.86
CA GLY A 113 -12.14 -0.80 21.06
C GLY A 113 -12.48 -2.26 21.38
N LEU A 114 -11.88 -3.20 20.63
CA LEU A 114 -12.02 -4.64 20.89
C LEU A 114 -11.55 -5.05 22.29
N ARG A 115 -10.41 -4.55 22.77
CA ARG A 115 -9.92 -4.87 24.13
C ARG A 115 -10.88 -4.36 25.20
N ARG A 116 -11.44 -3.15 25.03
CA ARG A 116 -12.45 -2.60 25.94
C ARG A 116 -13.71 -3.47 25.99
N LEU A 117 -14.18 -3.93 24.84
CA LEU A 117 -15.35 -4.81 24.75
C LEU A 117 -15.06 -6.21 25.30
N ALA A 118 -13.90 -6.80 24.97
CA ALA A 118 -13.50 -8.12 25.43
C ALA A 118 -13.46 -8.22 26.96
N ALA A 119 -12.94 -7.20 27.64
CA ALA A 119 -12.90 -7.15 29.11
C ALA A 119 -14.29 -7.17 29.78
N ARG A 120 -15.35 -6.85 29.04
CA ARG A 120 -16.76 -6.86 29.48
C ARG A 120 -17.53 -8.07 28.93
N ALA A 121 -16.92 -8.90 28.09
CA ALA A 121 -17.61 -9.97 27.40
C ALA A 121 -17.92 -11.14 28.34
N ARG A 122 -19.20 -11.42 28.54
CA ARG A 122 -19.68 -12.71 29.05
C ARG A 122 -19.41 -13.82 28.06
N LEU A 123 -19.54 -13.52 26.78
CA LEU A 123 -19.20 -14.42 25.69
C LEU A 123 -18.65 -13.58 24.53
N LEU A 124 -17.43 -13.90 24.10
CA LEU A 124 -16.86 -13.37 22.86
C LEU A 124 -17.03 -14.42 21.76
N ILE A 125 -17.64 -14.04 20.65
CA ILE A 125 -17.80 -14.89 19.48
C ILE A 125 -17.06 -14.21 18.32
N THR A 126 -16.18 -14.93 17.65
CA THR A 126 -15.40 -14.41 16.53
C THR A 126 -15.23 -15.47 15.45
N GLU A 127 -14.72 -15.08 14.29
CA GLU A 127 -14.54 -16.00 13.15
C GLU A 127 -13.37 -16.97 13.36
N ASP A 128 -13.51 -18.20 12.86
CA ASP A 128 -12.46 -19.21 12.84
C ASP A 128 -11.54 -19.04 11.62
N GLN A 129 -10.73 -17.97 11.64
CA GLN A 129 -9.85 -17.63 10.52
C GLN A 129 -8.42 -18.14 10.74
N PRO A 130 -7.92 -19.07 9.90
CA PRO A 130 -6.67 -19.75 10.16
C PRO A 130 -5.42 -18.96 9.76
N VAL A 131 -5.57 -17.86 9.03
CA VAL A 131 -4.47 -17.09 8.44
C VAL A 131 -3.90 -16.09 9.44
N ARG A 132 -2.57 -15.94 9.49
CA ARG A 132 -1.95 -14.91 10.34
C ARG A 132 -2.38 -13.49 9.90
N PRO A 133 -2.55 -12.54 10.84
CA PRO A 133 -2.24 -12.65 12.27
C PRO A 133 -3.40 -13.14 13.16
N TRP A 134 -4.54 -13.54 12.57
CA TRP A 134 -5.79 -13.78 13.30
C TRP A 134 -5.70 -14.80 14.43
N PRO A 135 -5.13 -16.01 14.27
CA PRO A 135 -5.00 -16.94 15.39
C PRO A 135 -4.25 -16.36 16.59
N ARG A 136 -3.20 -15.55 16.34
CA ARG A 136 -2.43 -14.90 17.41
C ARG A 136 -3.24 -13.80 18.08
N TRP A 137 -3.95 -12.98 17.30
CA TRP A 137 -4.77 -11.91 17.84
C TRP A 137 -5.96 -12.45 18.63
N THR A 138 -6.63 -13.48 18.12
CA THR A 138 -7.73 -14.15 18.80
C THR A 138 -7.27 -14.80 20.11
N ALA A 139 -6.14 -15.49 20.13
CA ALA A 139 -5.57 -16.01 21.38
C ALA A 139 -5.24 -14.90 22.38
N ALA A 140 -4.70 -13.77 21.92
CA ALA A 140 -4.37 -12.64 22.79
C ALA A 140 -5.63 -11.96 23.36
N ILE A 141 -6.67 -11.79 22.56
CA ILE A 141 -7.94 -11.21 23.01
C ILE A 141 -8.70 -12.19 23.92
N SER A 142 -8.64 -13.49 23.64
CA SER A 142 -9.25 -14.53 24.47
C SER A 142 -8.81 -14.42 25.94
N GLY A 143 -7.52 -14.14 26.19
CA GLY A 143 -6.99 -13.96 27.54
C GLY A 143 -7.48 -12.70 28.29
N GLU A 144 -8.14 -11.76 27.60
CA GLU A 144 -8.75 -10.57 28.21
C GLU A 144 -10.24 -10.78 28.55
N VAL A 145 -10.83 -11.90 28.12
CA VAL A 145 -12.25 -12.18 28.29
C VAL A 145 -12.50 -12.86 29.65
N PRO A 146 -13.33 -12.28 30.54
CA PRO A 146 -13.66 -12.90 31.82
C PRO A 146 -14.64 -14.09 31.72
N GLY A 147 -15.30 -14.23 30.56
CA GLY A 147 -16.29 -15.26 30.26
C GLY A 147 -15.78 -16.36 29.33
N GLU A 148 -16.62 -16.73 28.37
CA GLU A 148 -16.33 -17.80 27.40
C GLU A 148 -15.95 -17.20 26.04
N VAL A 149 -15.21 -17.98 25.22
CA VAL A 149 -14.81 -17.57 23.87
C VAL A 149 -15.12 -18.69 22.88
N ALA A 150 -15.77 -18.34 21.77
CA ALA A 150 -16.14 -19.27 20.70
C ALA A 150 -15.67 -18.77 19.33
N LEU A 151 -15.26 -19.71 18.49
CA LEU A 151 -14.96 -19.49 17.08
C LEU A 151 -16.13 -19.98 16.21
N VAL A 152 -16.41 -19.30 15.10
CA VAL A 152 -17.45 -19.69 14.14
C VAL A 152 -16.88 -19.73 12.72
N ASP A 153 -17.04 -20.84 12.02
CA ASP A 153 -16.69 -20.91 10.59
C ASP A 153 -17.72 -20.20 9.71
N THR A 154 -17.30 -19.07 9.16
CA THR A 154 -18.06 -18.22 8.22
C THR A 154 -17.59 -18.34 6.77
N ALA A 155 -16.47 -19.04 6.53
CA ALA A 155 -15.68 -18.96 5.32
C ALA A 155 -15.86 -20.19 4.42
N CYS A 156 -16.15 -21.36 4.97
CA CYS A 156 -16.29 -22.61 4.21
C CYS A 156 -17.74 -23.11 4.19
N VAL A 157 -18.15 -23.69 3.06
CA VAL A 157 -19.44 -24.38 2.91
C VAL A 157 -19.45 -25.61 3.81
N ALA A 158 -18.43 -26.47 3.69
CA ALA A 158 -18.15 -27.49 4.69
C ALA A 158 -17.27 -26.87 5.79
N PRO A 159 -17.71 -26.83 7.06
CA PRO A 159 -16.90 -26.25 8.13
C PRO A 159 -15.49 -26.85 8.15
N ALA A 160 -14.45 -26.03 8.13
CA ALA A 160 -13.06 -26.45 7.88
C ALA A 160 -12.60 -27.52 8.88
N ARG A 161 -12.99 -27.39 10.16
CA ARG A 161 -12.69 -28.36 11.22
C ARG A 161 -13.47 -29.67 11.13
N SER A 162 -14.51 -29.75 10.30
CA SER A 162 -15.23 -31.01 10.06
C SER A 162 -14.45 -31.97 9.15
N ILE A 163 -13.48 -31.45 8.38
CA ILE A 163 -12.66 -32.24 7.47
C ILE A 163 -11.37 -32.68 8.17
N VAL A 164 -11.23 -33.99 8.39
CA VAL A 164 -10.13 -34.55 9.18
C VAL A 164 -8.88 -34.80 8.32
N GLY A 165 -7.73 -34.35 8.82
CA GLY A 165 -6.41 -34.66 8.27
C GLY A 165 -5.73 -33.43 7.68
N THR A 166 -4.64 -33.63 6.95
CA THR A 166 -4.01 -32.58 6.14
C THR A 166 -3.99 -33.05 4.70
N HIS A 167 -4.48 -32.22 3.79
CA HIS A 167 -4.55 -32.56 2.37
C HIS A 167 -3.62 -31.64 1.60
N ASP A 168 -2.62 -32.24 0.96
CA ASP A 168 -1.60 -31.56 0.17
C ASP A 168 -1.85 -31.68 -1.33
N ARG A 169 -3.00 -32.24 -1.74
CA ARG A 169 -3.39 -32.46 -3.14
C ARG A 169 -4.90 -32.31 -3.30
N ALA A 170 -5.32 -31.59 -4.34
CA ALA A 170 -6.73 -31.32 -4.62
C ALA A 170 -7.61 -32.59 -4.68
N PHE A 171 -7.14 -33.68 -5.30
CA PHE A 171 -7.96 -34.90 -5.38
C PHE A 171 -8.17 -35.58 -4.01
N ARG A 172 -7.18 -35.51 -3.11
CA ARG A 172 -7.30 -36.07 -1.75
C ARG A 172 -8.29 -35.28 -0.93
N PHE A 173 -8.20 -33.95 -1.00
CA PHE A 173 -9.14 -33.05 -0.35
C PHE A 173 -10.56 -33.25 -0.87
N ARG A 174 -10.74 -33.32 -2.20
CA ARG A 174 -12.02 -33.60 -2.83
C ARG A 174 -12.65 -34.88 -2.28
N SER A 175 -11.89 -35.96 -2.18
CA SER A 175 -12.38 -37.22 -1.61
C SER A 175 -12.78 -37.10 -0.14
N ALA A 176 -12.06 -36.32 0.65
CA ALA A 176 -12.35 -36.12 2.08
C ALA A 176 -13.60 -35.24 2.31
N ALA A 177 -13.79 -34.19 1.51
CA ALA A 177 -14.86 -33.20 1.70
C ALA A 177 -16.16 -33.49 0.92
N ALA A 178 -16.13 -34.41 -0.05
CA ALA A 178 -17.27 -34.68 -0.93
C ALA A 178 -18.60 -34.96 -0.20
N ALA A 179 -18.57 -35.76 0.87
CA ALA A 179 -19.77 -36.05 1.65
C ALA A 179 -20.32 -34.79 2.34
N ALA A 180 -19.45 -33.99 2.96
CA ALA A 180 -19.83 -32.77 3.65
C ALA A 180 -20.43 -31.72 2.68
N TRP A 181 -19.88 -31.58 1.47
CA TRP A 181 -20.47 -30.70 0.46
C TRP A 181 -21.83 -31.20 -0.01
N LYS A 182 -21.95 -32.50 -0.34
CA LYS A 182 -23.21 -33.09 -0.80
C LYS A 182 -24.34 -32.88 0.19
N GLU A 183 -24.05 -32.96 1.49
CA GLU A 183 -25.05 -32.72 2.53
C GLU A 183 -25.57 -31.28 2.56
N ARG A 184 -24.83 -30.30 2.02
CA ARG A 184 -25.09 -28.86 2.23
C ARG A 184 -25.50 -28.13 0.96
N LEU A 185 -25.03 -28.55 -0.21
CA LEU A 185 -25.28 -27.86 -1.48
C LEU A 185 -26.77 -27.81 -1.88
N ASP A 186 -27.56 -28.79 -1.47
CA ASP A 186 -29.00 -28.85 -1.71
C ASP A 186 -29.84 -28.22 -0.59
N ARG A 187 -29.21 -27.76 0.51
CA ARG A 187 -29.93 -27.20 1.66
C ARG A 187 -30.05 -25.69 1.53
N ASP A 188 -31.27 -25.19 1.62
CA ASP A 188 -31.50 -23.76 1.82
C ASP A 188 -30.88 -23.31 3.16
N TRP A 189 -30.37 -22.08 3.19
CA TRP A 189 -29.95 -21.44 4.43
C TRP A 189 -31.21 -20.93 5.16
N PRO A 190 -31.56 -21.46 6.33
CA PRO A 190 -32.74 -21.01 7.04
C PRO A 190 -32.59 -19.54 7.44
N GLU A 191 -33.68 -18.77 7.36
CA GLU A 191 -33.66 -17.41 7.89
C GLU A 191 -33.59 -17.46 9.42
N ALA A 192 -32.47 -16.97 9.97
CA ALA A 192 -32.28 -16.85 11.40
C ALA A 192 -32.55 -15.42 11.87
N SER A 193 -33.27 -15.29 12.98
CA SER A 193 -33.55 -14.00 13.61
C SER A 193 -32.25 -13.43 14.22
N LEU A 194 -31.98 -12.16 13.91
CA LEU A 194 -30.91 -11.40 14.55
C LEU A 194 -31.39 -10.65 15.81
N ASP A 195 -32.63 -10.89 16.26
CA ASP A 195 -33.16 -10.22 17.45
C ASP A 195 -32.31 -10.60 18.67
N ALA A 196 -31.86 -9.59 19.39
CA ALA A 196 -31.11 -9.73 20.61
C ALA A 196 -31.49 -8.61 21.58
N PRO A 197 -31.24 -8.75 22.89
CA PRO A 197 -31.33 -7.63 23.82
C PRO A 197 -30.48 -6.45 23.31
N GLU A 198 -31.05 -5.25 23.28
CA GLU A 198 -30.41 -4.07 22.72
C GLU A 198 -29.26 -3.59 23.63
N ALA A 199 -28.12 -3.24 23.03
CA ALA A 199 -27.01 -2.60 23.72
C ALA A 199 -27.24 -1.09 23.86
N GLY A 200 -26.81 -0.52 24.99
CA GLY A 200 -26.80 0.92 25.22
C GLY A 200 -25.69 1.64 24.45
N THR A 201 -25.65 2.97 24.53
CA THR A 201 -24.57 3.76 23.90
C THR A 201 -23.30 3.64 24.75
N GLU A 202 -23.48 3.52 26.07
CA GLU A 202 -22.49 3.21 27.09
C GLU A 202 -21.82 1.84 26.90
N ASP A 203 -22.43 0.95 26.13
CA ASP A 203 -21.85 -0.35 25.80
C ASP A 203 -20.81 -0.25 24.68
N LEU A 204 -20.85 0.80 23.88
CA LEU A 204 -19.94 1.01 22.77
C LEU A 204 -18.67 1.77 23.22
N PRO A 205 -17.51 1.48 22.62
CA PRO A 205 -16.32 2.31 22.74
C PRO A 205 -16.62 3.78 22.34
N ALA A 206 -16.09 4.74 23.09
CA ALA A 206 -16.32 6.17 22.86
C ALA A 206 -15.81 6.70 21.51
N ASP A 207 -14.84 5.99 20.90
CA ASP A 207 -14.26 6.24 19.59
C ASP A 207 -14.96 5.49 18.45
N THR A 208 -16.17 4.98 18.69
CA THR A 208 -17.00 4.34 17.67
C THR A 208 -17.38 5.34 16.58
N LEU A 209 -17.15 4.95 15.33
CA LEU A 209 -17.48 5.72 14.13
C LEU A 209 -18.90 5.43 13.67
N ASP A 210 -19.62 6.47 13.29
CA ASP A 210 -20.82 6.38 12.46
C ASP A 210 -20.39 6.49 10.98
N LEU A 211 -20.26 5.35 10.32
CA LEU A 211 -19.74 5.31 8.95
C LEU A 211 -20.71 5.94 7.94
N ALA A 212 -22.00 6.08 8.26
CA ALA A 212 -22.99 6.63 7.34
C ALA A 212 -22.85 8.15 7.16
N SER A 213 -22.27 8.85 8.15
CA SER A 213 -22.14 10.32 8.15
C SER A 213 -20.73 10.84 7.84
N ILE A 214 -19.75 9.95 7.62
CA ILE A 214 -18.34 10.30 7.46
C ILE A 214 -17.88 10.15 6.00
N ASP A 215 -17.02 11.05 5.52
CA ASP A 215 -16.25 10.83 4.30
C ASP A 215 -15.11 9.83 4.54
N LEU A 216 -15.10 8.71 3.81
CA LEU A 216 -14.10 7.65 4.03
C LEU A 216 -12.71 8.07 3.54
N GLY A 217 -12.62 8.91 2.50
CA GLY A 217 -11.36 9.38 1.96
C GLY A 217 -10.63 10.31 2.94
N ASP A 218 -11.37 11.22 3.57
CA ASP A 218 -10.87 12.10 4.62
C ASP A 218 -10.50 11.32 5.89
N LEU A 219 -11.37 10.38 6.33
CA LEU A 219 -11.10 9.54 7.49
C LEU A 219 -9.79 8.76 7.33
N VAL A 220 -9.65 8.05 6.20
CA VAL A 220 -8.47 7.21 5.92
C VAL A 220 -7.23 8.06 5.65
N GLY A 221 -7.40 9.25 5.07
CA GLY A 221 -6.29 10.20 4.87
C GLY A 221 -5.63 10.68 6.16
N GLY A 222 -6.30 10.53 7.31
CA GLY A 222 -5.74 10.82 8.63
C GLY A 222 -5.02 9.64 9.29
N TRP A 223 -5.01 8.44 8.69
CA TRP A 223 -4.41 7.24 9.29
C TRP A 223 -2.94 7.09 8.89
N ASP A 224 -2.10 6.59 9.80
CA ASP A 224 -0.67 6.31 9.53
C ASP A 224 -0.53 4.98 8.76
N ILE A 225 -0.89 5.01 7.48
CA ILE A 225 -0.84 3.88 6.54
C ILE A 225 -0.22 4.27 5.20
N ASP A 226 -0.03 3.31 4.29
CA ASP A 226 0.54 3.58 2.97
C ASP A 226 -0.46 4.27 2.03
N HIS A 227 -0.33 5.59 1.87
CA HIS A 227 -1.15 6.40 0.96
C HIS A 227 -0.68 6.36 -0.50
N THR A 228 0.33 5.56 -0.85
CA THR A 228 0.83 5.46 -2.23
C THR A 228 0.00 4.51 -3.09
N ILE A 229 -1.00 3.82 -2.52
CA ILE A 229 -1.84 2.84 -3.22
C ILE A 229 -3.31 3.21 -3.03
N GLY A 230 -3.89 3.78 -4.09
CA GLY A 230 -5.26 4.28 -4.08
C GLY A 230 -6.34 3.19 -4.21
N PRO A 231 -7.59 3.52 -3.82
CA PRO A 231 -8.79 2.73 -4.11
C PRO A 231 -8.92 2.32 -5.58
N VAL A 232 -9.74 1.29 -5.85
CA VAL A 232 -10.06 0.84 -7.20
C VAL A 232 -11.40 1.44 -7.61
N PRO A 233 -11.44 2.41 -8.55
CA PRO A 233 -12.65 3.18 -8.84
C PRO A 233 -13.85 2.36 -9.33
N ASP A 234 -13.61 1.27 -10.05
CA ASP A 234 -14.64 0.41 -10.65
C ASP A 234 -14.92 -0.87 -9.87
N LEU A 235 -14.45 -0.94 -8.64
CA LEU A 235 -14.67 -2.07 -7.76
C LEU A 235 -14.95 -1.60 -6.33
N PRO A 236 -16.12 -0.98 -6.08
CA PRO A 236 -16.52 -0.62 -4.73
C PRO A 236 -16.75 -1.86 -3.87
N GLY A 237 -16.40 -1.76 -2.58
CA GLY A 237 -16.78 -2.72 -1.55
C GLY A 237 -18.26 -2.59 -1.19
N GLY A 238 -18.81 -3.62 -0.53
CA GLY A 238 -20.22 -3.67 -0.15
C GLY A 238 -20.93 -4.96 -0.55
N MET A 239 -21.97 -5.32 0.22
CA MET A 239 -22.87 -6.41 -0.11
C MET A 239 -23.64 -6.13 -1.40
N ALA A 240 -24.03 -4.87 -1.63
CA ALA A 240 -24.75 -4.46 -2.84
C ALA A 240 -23.91 -4.71 -4.10
N ALA A 241 -22.65 -4.24 -4.10
CA ALA A 241 -21.72 -4.44 -5.21
C ALA A 241 -21.39 -5.93 -5.43
N ALA A 242 -21.15 -6.68 -4.35
CA ALA A 242 -20.90 -8.12 -4.41
C ALA A 242 -22.08 -8.88 -5.02
N GLY A 243 -23.30 -8.58 -4.55
CA GLY A 243 -24.54 -9.20 -5.03
C GLY A 243 -24.85 -8.86 -6.48
N ALA A 244 -24.68 -7.61 -6.90
CA ALA A 244 -24.85 -7.19 -8.29
C ALA A 244 -23.90 -7.97 -9.22
N ARG A 245 -22.63 -8.09 -8.84
CA ARG A 245 -21.62 -8.82 -9.60
C ARG A 245 -21.93 -10.32 -9.70
N TRP A 246 -22.29 -10.95 -8.59
CA TRP A 246 -22.67 -12.36 -8.58
C TRP A 246 -23.89 -12.62 -9.47
N ASN A 247 -24.93 -11.80 -9.34
CA ASN A 247 -26.15 -11.94 -10.12
C ASN A 247 -25.90 -11.75 -11.62
N ALA A 248 -25.05 -10.80 -12.02
CA ALA A 248 -24.64 -10.63 -13.41
C ALA A 248 -23.91 -11.88 -13.94
N PHE A 249 -22.91 -12.37 -13.20
CA PHE A 249 -22.16 -13.57 -13.59
C PHE A 249 -23.04 -14.81 -13.67
N ARG A 250 -23.97 -15.00 -12.73
CA ARG A 250 -24.92 -16.13 -12.74
C ARG A 250 -25.84 -16.10 -13.96
N ARG A 251 -26.31 -14.91 -14.38
CA ARG A 251 -27.20 -14.76 -15.55
C ARG A 251 -26.51 -15.08 -16.87
N SER A 252 -25.26 -14.63 -17.08
CA SER A 252 -24.63 -14.67 -18.41
C SER A 252 -23.29 -15.40 -18.49
N GLY A 253 -22.52 -15.45 -17.39
CA GLY A 253 -21.15 -15.96 -17.36
C GLY A 253 -21.04 -17.43 -16.92
N LEU A 254 -21.77 -17.82 -15.86
CA LEU A 254 -21.58 -19.08 -15.14
C LEU A 254 -21.67 -20.32 -16.05
N SER A 255 -22.69 -20.39 -16.92
CA SER A 255 -22.90 -21.53 -17.83
C SER A 255 -21.74 -21.74 -18.82
N ARG A 256 -20.98 -20.68 -19.12
CA ARG A 256 -19.83 -20.69 -20.06
C ARG A 256 -18.47 -20.66 -19.35
N TYR A 257 -18.45 -20.64 -18.01
CA TYR A 257 -17.24 -20.50 -17.20
C TYR A 257 -16.16 -21.53 -17.58
N HIS A 258 -16.53 -22.80 -17.74
CA HIS A 258 -15.61 -23.89 -18.11
C HIS A 258 -14.81 -23.64 -19.41
N ARG A 259 -15.36 -22.85 -20.35
CA ARG A 259 -14.69 -22.50 -21.63
C ARG A 259 -13.93 -21.18 -21.55
N ARG A 260 -14.45 -20.20 -20.79
CA ARG A 260 -13.97 -18.81 -20.80
C ARG A 260 -12.92 -18.48 -19.72
N ARG A 261 -12.93 -19.18 -18.57
CA ARG A 261 -12.12 -18.88 -17.35
C ARG A 261 -10.60 -18.75 -17.52
N ASN A 262 -10.03 -19.15 -18.67
CA ASN A 262 -8.59 -19.06 -18.91
C ASN A 262 -8.21 -17.87 -19.81
N ASP A 263 -9.18 -17.22 -20.47
CA ASP A 263 -8.93 -16.06 -21.31
C ASP A 263 -8.87 -14.80 -20.44
N ALA A 264 -7.67 -14.24 -20.28
CA ALA A 264 -7.47 -13.06 -19.44
C ALA A 264 -7.94 -11.75 -20.10
N ILE A 265 -8.30 -11.78 -21.40
CA ILE A 265 -8.94 -10.64 -22.08
C ILE A 265 -10.43 -10.55 -21.73
N ASP A 266 -11.01 -11.65 -21.26
CA ASP A 266 -12.43 -11.80 -21.02
C ASP A 266 -12.78 -11.62 -19.54
N ASP A 267 -12.93 -10.37 -19.10
CA ASP A 267 -13.23 -10.04 -17.69
C ASP A 267 -14.60 -10.59 -17.23
N GLU A 268 -15.54 -10.83 -18.16
CA GLU A 268 -16.83 -11.48 -17.90
C GLU A 268 -16.75 -13.02 -17.90
N GLY A 269 -15.63 -13.58 -18.35
CA GLY A 269 -15.37 -15.02 -18.34
C GLY A 269 -15.20 -15.60 -16.94
N VAL A 270 -15.07 -14.75 -15.93
CA VAL A 270 -14.89 -15.09 -14.50
C VAL A 270 -15.83 -14.26 -13.62
N SER A 271 -16.06 -14.69 -12.37
CA SER A 271 -17.00 -14.00 -11.47
C SER A 271 -16.46 -12.67 -10.93
N GLY A 272 -15.14 -12.53 -10.78
CA GLY A 272 -14.50 -11.40 -10.10
C GLY A 272 -14.91 -11.24 -8.63
N LEU A 273 -15.35 -12.33 -7.98
CA LEU A 273 -15.84 -12.30 -6.60
C LEU A 273 -14.76 -12.41 -5.52
N SER A 274 -13.49 -12.66 -5.87
CA SER A 274 -12.46 -12.91 -4.85
C SER A 274 -12.26 -11.75 -3.85
N PRO A 275 -12.32 -10.45 -4.23
CA PRO A 275 -12.27 -9.34 -3.26
C PRO A 275 -13.42 -9.37 -2.26
N TYR A 276 -14.63 -9.65 -2.75
CA TYR A 276 -15.83 -9.71 -1.92
C TYR A 276 -15.87 -10.94 -1.01
N LEU A 277 -15.35 -12.08 -1.49
CA LEU A 277 -15.21 -13.29 -0.68
C LEU A 277 -14.13 -13.14 0.39
N HIS A 278 -13.01 -12.49 0.07
CA HIS A 278 -11.93 -12.19 1.02
C HIS A 278 -12.44 -11.31 2.17
N HIS A 279 -13.15 -10.23 1.84
CA HIS A 279 -13.77 -9.36 2.82
C HIS A 279 -15.20 -9.78 3.22
N GLY A 280 -15.59 -11.03 2.91
CA GLY A 280 -16.85 -11.68 3.30
C GLY A 280 -18.14 -10.86 3.11
N MET A 281 -18.16 -9.99 2.09
CA MET A 281 -19.29 -9.18 1.64
C MET A 281 -20.34 -9.99 0.86
N ILE A 282 -20.07 -11.27 0.61
CA ILE A 282 -21.01 -12.23 0.03
C ILE A 282 -20.80 -13.61 0.64
N SER A 283 -21.89 -14.32 0.90
CA SER A 283 -21.85 -15.67 1.49
C SER A 283 -21.26 -16.70 0.52
N PRO A 284 -20.21 -17.45 0.91
CA PRO A 284 -19.72 -18.60 0.13
C PRO A 284 -20.78 -19.71 0.04
N MET A 285 -21.64 -19.86 1.05
CA MET A 285 -22.74 -20.84 1.06
C MET A 285 -23.78 -20.50 0.00
N ARG A 286 -24.16 -19.23 -0.12
CA ARG A 286 -25.11 -18.74 -1.12
C ARG A 286 -24.60 -19.01 -2.53
N ILE A 287 -23.39 -18.58 -2.84
CA ILE A 287 -22.84 -18.71 -4.20
C ILE A 287 -22.65 -20.18 -4.57
N ALA A 288 -22.30 -21.05 -3.61
CA ALA A 288 -22.16 -22.48 -3.84
C ALA A 288 -23.52 -23.13 -4.14
N ARG A 289 -24.54 -22.84 -3.31
CA ARG A 289 -25.91 -23.34 -3.52
C ARG A 289 -26.49 -22.87 -4.84
N GLU A 290 -26.40 -21.58 -5.16
CA GLU A 290 -26.91 -21.03 -6.42
C GLU A 290 -26.17 -21.57 -7.65
N ALA A 291 -24.85 -21.78 -7.56
CA ALA A 291 -24.08 -22.41 -8.65
C ALA A 291 -24.45 -23.88 -8.83
N HIS A 292 -24.68 -24.60 -7.73
CA HIS A 292 -25.13 -25.99 -7.75
C HIS A 292 -26.49 -26.13 -8.42
N LEU A 293 -27.46 -25.29 -8.03
CA LEU A 293 -28.80 -25.26 -8.62
C LEU A 293 -28.81 -24.90 -10.10
N THR A 294 -27.86 -24.06 -10.54
CA THR A 294 -27.72 -23.74 -11.98
C THR A 294 -27.25 -24.97 -12.78
N GLY A 295 -26.35 -25.78 -12.19
CA GLY A 295 -25.85 -27.01 -12.80
C GLY A 295 -25.04 -26.83 -14.08
N GLY A 296 -24.84 -27.94 -14.80
CA GLY A 296 -24.10 -28.00 -16.05
C GLY A 296 -22.58 -27.82 -15.91
N GLU A 297 -21.85 -28.00 -17.02
CA GLU A 297 -20.37 -27.97 -17.05
C GLU A 297 -19.79 -26.66 -16.47
N GLY A 298 -20.49 -25.54 -16.68
CA GLY A 298 -20.11 -24.24 -16.14
C GLY A 298 -20.21 -24.16 -14.62
N GLY A 299 -21.37 -24.55 -14.06
CA GLY A 299 -21.60 -24.58 -12.62
C GLY A 299 -20.69 -25.57 -11.90
N GLU A 300 -20.55 -26.78 -12.44
CA GLU A 300 -19.65 -27.81 -11.90
C GLU A 300 -18.20 -27.34 -11.86
N LYS A 301 -17.72 -26.72 -12.95
CA LYS A 301 -16.35 -26.22 -12.99
C LYS A 301 -16.13 -25.02 -12.05
N PHE A 302 -17.14 -24.18 -11.87
CA PHE A 302 -17.08 -23.09 -10.90
C PHE A 302 -17.01 -23.62 -9.46
N LEU A 303 -17.83 -24.63 -9.13
CA LEU A 303 -17.79 -25.30 -7.82
C LEU A 303 -16.47 -26.02 -7.55
N ASP A 304 -15.81 -26.58 -8.57
CA ASP A 304 -14.46 -27.15 -8.42
C ASP A 304 -13.45 -26.08 -7.96
N GLU A 305 -13.52 -24.85 -8.48
CA GLU A 305 -12.64 -23.76 -8.04
C GLU A 305 -13.05 -23.24 -6.64
N LEU A 306 -14.35 -23.05 -6.41
CA LEU A 306 -14.87 -22.50 -5.15
C LEU A 306 -14.73 -23.46 -3.96
N LEU A 307 -15.02 -24.75 -4.15
CA LEU A 307 -15.03 -25.74 -3.08
C LEU A 307 -13.69 -26.45 -2.98
N VAL A 308 -13.15 -26.97 -4.09
CA VAL A 308 -11.94 -27.79 -4.03
C VAL A 308 -10.72 -26.91 -3.81
N TRP A 309 -10.50 -25.88 -4.62
CA TRP A 309 -9.27 -25.08 -4.51
C TRP A 309 -9.32 -24.10 -3.36
N ARG A 310 -10.45 -23.40 -3.17
CA ARG A 310 -10.55 -22.42 -2.11
C ARG A 310 -10.63 -23.03 -0.71
N GLU A 311 -11.51 -24.01 -0.47
CA GLU A 311 -11.57 -24.62 0.88
C GLU A 311 -10.33 -25.46 1.20
N LEU A 312 -9.64 -26.03 0.19
CA LEU A 312 -8.33 -26.66 0.41
C LEU A 312 -7.34 -25.68 1.02
N ALA A 313 -7.33 -24.43 0.56
CA ALA A 313 -6.42 -23.42 1.06
C ALA A 313 -6.75 -23.03 2.51
N HIS A 314 -8.03 -22.85 2.86
CA HIS A 314 -8.47 -22.61 4.24
C HIS A 314 -8.10 -23.80 5.15
N HIS A 315 -8.40 -25.02 4.72
CA HIS A 315 -8.09 -26.25 5.45
C HIS A 315 -6.58 -26.44 5.65
N PHE A 316 -5.78 -26.21 4.61
CA PHE A 316 -4.33 -26.26 4.69
C PHE A 316 -3.78 -25.25 5.71
N CYS A 317 -4.23 -24.00 5.66
CA CYS A 317 -3.78 -22.97 6.61
C CYS A 317 -4.16 -23.30 8.05
N LEU A 318 -5.33 -23.92 8.26
CA LEU A 318 -5.82 -24.34 9.57
C LEU A 318 -4.91 -25.42 10.19
N HIS A 319 -4.46 -26.39 9.39
CA HIS A 319 -3.65 -27.51 9.87
C HIS A 319 -2.14 -27.26 9.79
N HIS A 320 -1.70 -26.19 9.14
CA HIS A 320 -0.29 -25.86 8.98
C HIS A 320 0.03 -24.48 9.57
N PRO A 321 0.39 -24.37 10.86
CA PRO A 321 0.66 -23.07 11.51
C PRO A 321 1.77 -22.24 10.86
N GLY A 322 2.67 -22.88 10.10
CA GLY A 322 3.74 -22.25 9.32
C GLY A 322 3.39 -22.02 7.84
N HIS A 323 2.11 -21.95 7.48
CA HIS A 323 1.59 -21.96 6.11
C HIS A 323 2.11 -20.84 5.20
N ASP A 324 2.66 -19.77 5.75
CA ASP A 324 3.20 -18.59 5.05
C ASP A 324 4.74 -18.65 4.88
N SER A 325 5.34 -19.82 5.06
CA SER A 325 6.79 -20.02 4.96
C SER A 325 7.17 -21.11 3.96
N LEU A 326 8.43 -21.14 3.51
CA LEU A 326 8.94 -22.25 2.69
C LEU A 326 8.83 -23.61 3.39
N GLY A 327 8.77 -23.64 4.73
CA GLY A 327 8.56 -24.86 5.50
C GLY A 327 7.20 -25.52 5.26
N ALA A 328 6.23 -24.79 4.67
CA ALA A 328 4.94 -25.32 4.27
C ALA A 328 4.97 -26.11 2.97
N LEU A 329 6.07 -26.03 2.21
CA LEU A 329 6.21 -26.75 0.95
C LEU A 329 6.39 -28.25 1.19
N PRO A 330 5.88 -29.10 0.27
CA PRO A 330 6.13 -30.53 0.34
C PRO A 330 7.64 -30.81 0.22
N THR A 331 8.11 -31.87 0.88
CA THR A 331 9.55 -32.22 0.97
C THR A 331 10.27 -32.25 -0.38
N TRP A 332 9.60 -32.70 -1.45
CA TRP A 332 10.19 -32.74 -2.79
C TRP A 332 10.49 -31.33 -3.34
N ALA A 333 9.59 -30.37 -3.09
CA ALA A 333 9.73 -28.99 -3.54
C ALA A 333 10.85 -28.29 -2.76
N GLY A 334 10.89 -28.46 -1.43
CA GLY A 334 11.98 -27.94 -0.61
C GLY A 334 13.36 -28.49 -1.04
N LYS A 335 13.46 -29.79 -1.33
CA LYS A 335 14.71 -30.42 -1.79
C LYS A 335 15.18 -29.88 -3.14
N THR A 336 14.29 -29.70 -4.11
CA THR A 336 14.69 -29.22 -5.44
C THR A 336 15.09 -27.74 -5.39
N LEU A 337 14.38 -26.91 -4.62
CA LEU A 337 14.74 -25.50 -4.42
C LEU A 337 16.10 -25.35 -3.73
N GLU A 338 16.40 -26.17 -2.73
CA GLU A 338 17.69 -26.15 -2.04
C GLU A 338 18.84 -26.61 -2.97
N LYS A 339 18.62 -27.68 -3.73
CA LYS A 339 19.60 -28.20 -4.70
C LYS A 339 20.01 -27.12 -5.71
N HIS A 340 19.07 -26.32 -6.18
CA HIS A 340 19.28 -25.25 -7.16
C HIS A 340 19.55 -23.87 -6.54
N ARG A 341 19.77 -23.79 -5.22
CA ARG A 341 20.01 -22.52 -4.51
C ARG A 341 21.21 -21.74 -5.03
N ARG A 342 22.21 -22.40 -5.61
CA ARG A 342 23.45 -21.74 -6.07
C ARG A 342 23.52 -21.52 -7.58
N ASP A 343 22.46 -21.86 -8.31
CA ASP A 343 22.38 -21.61 -9.74
C ASP A 343 22.52 -20.11 -10.03
N GLU A 344 23.04 -19.75 -11.20
CA GLU A 344 23.18 -18.35 -11.60
C GLU A 344 21.80 -17.76 -11.95
N ARG A 345 21.53 -16.52 -11.52
CA ARG A 345 20.31 -15.77 -11.86
C ARG A 345 20.68 -14.47 -12.58
N PRO A 346 20.95 -14.52 -13.90
CA PRO A 346 21.27 -13.31 -14.66
C PRO A 346 20.06 -12.37 -14.79
N GLY A 347 18.85 -12.90 -14.62
CA GLY A 347 17.59 -12.16 -14.75
C GLY A 347 17.11 -11.44 -13.48
N ARG A 348 17.96 -11.22 -12.47
CA ARG A 348 17.51 -10.55 -11.24
C ARG A 348 16.91 -9.17 -11.53
N ARG A 349 15.92 -8.80 -10.72
CA ARG A 349 15.23 -7.51 -10.78
C ARG A 349 15.13 -6.96 -9.36
N SER A 350 15.45 -5.68 -9.22
CA SER A 350 15.27 -4.98 -7.94
C SER A 350 13.79 -4.91 -7.58
N TRP A 351 13.52 -4.65 -6.29
CA TRP A 351 12.16 -4.58 -5.80
C TRP A 351 11.32 -3.53 -6.53
N GLU A 352 11.84 -2.32 -6.78
CA GLU A 352 11.07 -1.26 -7.44
C GLU A 352 10.75 -1.62 -8.89
N ILE A 353 11.70 -2.25 -9.61
CA ILE A 353 11.46 -2.73 -10.98
C ILE A 353 10.30 -3.72 -11.02
N LEU A 354 10.28 -4.67 -10.08
CA LEU A 354 9.18 -5.63 -9.94
C LEU A 354 7.89 -4.93 -9.53
N ALA A 355 7.92 -4.11 -8.48
CA ALA A 355 6.73 -3.45 -7.93
C ALA A 355 6.01 -2.56 -8.95
N ARG A 356 6.75 -1.95 -9.89
CA ARG A 356 6.23 -1.03 -10.90
C ARG A 356 5.99 -1.67 -12.27
N GLY A 357 6.24 -2.98 -12.43
CA GLY A 357 6.05 -3.67 -13.71
C GLY A 357 6.96 -3.13 -14.81
N ARG A 358 8.27 -3.07 -14.55
CA ARG A 358 9.28 -2.54 -15.48
C ARG A 358 10.39 -3.56 -15.79
N THR A 359 10.04 -4.84 -15.79
CA THR A 359 10.98 -5.96 -15.91
C THR A 359 11.53 -6.13 -17.33
N GLY A 360 10.84 -5.56 -18.32
CA GLY A 360 11.08 -5.76 -19.75
C GLY A 360 10.26 -6.92 -20.33
N ASP A 361 9.59 -7.72 -19.49
CA ASP A 361 8.65 -8.75 -19.94
C ASP A 361 7.24 -8.17 -20.05
N ARG A 362 6.75 -7.99 -21.29
CA ARG A 362 5.46 -7.33 -21.54
C ARG A 362 4.28 -7.99 -20.83
N LEU A 363 4.24 -9.32 -20.73
CA LEU A 363 3.13 -10.01 -20.07
C LEU A 363 3.20 -9.83 -18.55
N TRP A 364 4.40 -9.97 -17.97
CA TRP A 364 4.60 -9.79 -16.54
C TRP A 364 4.34 -8.35 -16.11
N ASP A 365 4.83 -7.38 -16.88
CA ASP A 365 4.64 -5.95 -16.63
C ASP A 365 3.14 -5.57 -16.70
N LEU A 366 2.37 -6.13 -17.65
CA LEU A 366 0.91 -5.97 -17.68
C LEU A 366 0.20 -6.65 -16.51
N ALA A 367 0.67 -7.83 -16.08
CA ALA A 367 0.14 -8.51 -14.90
C ALA A 367 0.32 -7.68 -13.63
N GLN A 368 1.52 -7.13 -13.43
CA GLN A 368 1.80 -6.24 -12.32
C GLN A 368 0.99 -4.94 -12.41
N ALA A 369 0.85 -4.35 -13.59
CA ALA A 369 0.01 -3.18 -13.79
C ALA A 369 -1.47 -3.47 -13.48
N SER A 370 -1.96 -4.68 -13.72
CA SER A 370 -3.30 -5.13 -13.34
C SER A 370 -3.48 -5.10 -11.82
N LEU A 371 -2.52 -5.65 -11.05
CA LEU A 371 -2.51 -5.53 -9.60
C LEU A 371 -2.49 -4.06 -9.15
N MET A 372 -1.61 -3.24 -9.72
CA MET A 372 -1.45 -1.84 -9.32
C MET A 372 -2.69 -0.99 -9.63
N ARG A 373 -3.37 -1.19 -10.76
CA ARG A 373 -4.45 -0.31 -11.23
C ARG A 373 -5.87 -0.85 -10.99
N ARG A 374 -6.03 -2.17 -10.94
CA ARG A 374 -7.33 -2.84 -10.83
C ARG A 374 -7.50 -3.57 -9.50
N GLY A 375 -6.43 -3.70 -8.71
CA GLY A 375 -6.45 -4.43 -7.43
C GLY A 375 -6.80 -5.90 -7.55
N ARG A 376 -6.75 -6.48 -8.76
CA ARG A 376 -7.04 -7.89 -9.04
C ARG A 376 -6.15 -8.39 -10.18
N LEU A 377 -5.84 -9.69 -10.17
CA LEU A 377 -5.08 -10.33 -11.23
C LEU A 377 -5.76 -11.63 -11.65
N HIS A 378 -6.03 -11.74 -12.96
CA HIS A 378 -6.66 -12.93 -13.52
C HIS A 378 -5.82 -14.19 -13.21
N ASN A 379 -6.45 -15.25 -12.66
CA ASN A 379 -5.74 -16.41 -12.12
C ASN A 379 -4.78 -17.08 -13.14
N ASN A 380 -5.20 -17.16 -14.41
CA ASN A 380 -4.34 -17.72 -15.46
C ASN A 380 -3.02 -16.92 -15.61
N VAL A 381 -3.07 -15.60 -15.45
CA VAL A 381 -1.88 -14.72 -15.51
C VAL A 381 -1.12 -14.73 -14.19
N ARG A 382 -1.82 -14.75 -13.04
CA ARG A 382 -1.22 -14.84 -11.68
C ARG A 382 -0.22 -16.00 -11.55
N MET A 383 -0.56 -17.15 -12.10
CA MET A 383 0.34 -18.31 -12.11
C MET A 383 1.64 -18.09 -12.92
N THR A 384 1.59 -17.36 -14.05
CA THR A 384 2.81 -16.98 -14.79
C THR A 384 3.58 -15.94 -14.00
N TRP A 385 2.88 -14.89 -13.55
CA TRP A 385 3.46 -13.80 -12.77
C TRP A 385 4.26 -14.31 -11.57
N GLY A 386 3.66 -15.21 -10.77
CA GLY A 386 4.30 -15.73 -9.57
C GLY A 386 5.47 -16.69 -9.86
N LYS A 387 5.41 -17.46 -10.94
CA LYS A 387 6.50 -18.39 -11.31
C LYS A 387 7.76 -17.67 -11.80
N MET A 388 7.61 -16.53 -12.46
CA MET A 388 8.76 -15.74 -12.92
C MET A 388 9.60 -15.19 -11.76
N LEU A 389 8.99 -14.92 -10.60
CA LEU A 389 9.71 -14.38 -9.44
C LEU A 389 10.81 -15.32 -8.93
N LEU A 390 10.65 -16.65 -9.09
CA LEU A 390 11.69 -17.60 -8.73
C LEU A 390 12.96 -17.45 -9.60
N GLU A 391 12.80 -17.04 -10.85
CA GLU A 391 13.91 -16.81 -11.79
C GLU A 391 14.56 -15.43 -11.61
N TRP A 392 13.86 -14.48 -11.01
CA TRP A 392 14.26 -13.06 -10.92
C TRP A 392 14.66 -12.59 -9.51
N THR A 393 14.73 -13.51 -8.56
CA THR A 393 15.17 -13.23 -7.19
C THR A 393 16.40 -14.07 -6.84
N ALA A 394 17.17 -13.66 -5.83
CA ALA A 394 18.44 -14.32 -5.51
C ALA A 394 18.25 -15.68 -4.82
N THR A 395 17.15 -15.86 -4.09
CA THR A 395 16.89 -17.05 -3.27
C THR A 395 15.39 -17.38 -3.22
N PRO A 396 15.01 -18.64 -2.92
CA PRO A 396 13.60 -19.00 -2.73
C PRO A 396 12.90 -18.19 -1.62
N GLU A 397 13.62 -17.79 -0.57
CA GLU A 397 13.11 -16.94 0.51
C GLU A 397 12.76 -15.55 -0.02
N GLU A 398 13.64 -14.96 -0.83
CA GLU A 398 13.36 -13.70 -1.50
C GLU A 398 12.21 -13.85 -2.52
N SER A 399 12.13 -14.97 -3.24
CA SER A 399 10.99 -15.25 -4.13
C SER A 399 9.67 -15.24 -3.36
N LEU A 400 9.64 -15.89 -2.19
CA LEU A 400 8.47 -15.93 -1.33
C LEU A 400 8.11 -14.55 -0.77
N ASP A 401 9.12 -13.78 -0.34
CA ASP A 401 8.94 -12.39 0.11
C ASP A 401 8.35 -11.51 -1.00
N ARG A 402 8.83 -11.62 -2.25
CA ARG A 402 8.26 -10.89 -3.40
C ARG A 402 6.85 -11.34 -3.75
N LEU A 403 6.57 -12.65 -3.68
CA LEU A 403 5.23 -13.19 -3.92
C LEU A 403 4.22 -12.59 -2.96
N PHE A 404 4.49 -12.64 -1.66
CA PHE A 404 3.60 -12.06 -0.65
C PHE A 404 3.56 -10.54 -0.71
N ASP A 405 4.70 -9.85 -0.73
CA ASP A 405 4.71 -8.38 -0.70
C ASP A 405 3.97 -7.78 -1.88
N LEU A 406 4.20 -8.27 -3.11
CA LEU A 406 3.54 -7.70 -4.29
C LEU A 406 2.05 -8.08 -4.38
N ASN A 407 1.67 -9.30 -3.95
CA ASN A 407 0.28 -9.71 -3.94
C ASN A 407 -0.51 -8.98 -2.85
N ASP A 408 -0.05 -9.04 -1.61
CA ASP A 408 -0.80 -8.58 -0.44
C ASP A 408 -0.86 -7.05 -0.36
N ARG A 409 0.13 -6.37 -0.94
CA ARG A 409 0.12 -4.91 -1.09
C ARG A 409 -0.93 -4.41 -2.07
N HIS A 410 -1.19 -5.14 -3.16
CA HIS A 410 -1.99 -4.61 -4.28
C HIS A 410 -3.32 -5.31 -4.49
N ALA A 411 -3.38 -6.63 -4.30
CA ALA A 411 -4.56 -7.42 -4.59
C ALA A 411 -5.58 -7.31 -3.46
N LEU A 412 -6.81 -6.88 -3.76
CA LEU A 412 -7.94 -6.83 -2.81
C LEU A 412 -8.35 -8.22 -2.28
N ASP A 413 -7.82 -9.29 -2.88
CA ASP A 413 -7.95 -10.68 -2.41
C ASP A 413 -6.63 -11.24 -1.81
N GLY A 414 -5.69 -10.35 -1.48
CA GLY A 414 -4.42 -10.66 -0.83
C GLY A 414 -4.56 -10.95 0.67
N SER A 415 -3.47 -11.37 1.33
CA SER A 415 -3.47 -11.74 2.76
C SER A 415 -4.53 -12.78 3.14
N ASP A 416 -4.85 -13.66 2.18
CA ASP A 416 -5.93 -14.64 2.27
C ASP A 416 -5.38 -16.08 2.20
N ALA A 417 -6.11 -17.05 2.75
CA ALA A 417 -5.74 -18.47 2.64
C ALA A 417 -5.55 -18.88 1.17
N ASN A 418 -6.43 -18.40 0.29
CA ASN A 418 -6.39 -18.64 -1.15
C ASN A 418 -5.15 -18.03 -1.79
N SER A 419 -4.74 -16.83 -1.35
CA SER A 419 -3.50 -16.19 -1.77
C SER A 419 -2.29 -17.02 -1.34
N ILE A 420 -2.21 -17.46 -0.08
CA ILE A 420 -1.13 -18.34 0.42
C ILE A 420 -1.04 -19.62 -0.43
N GLY A 421 -2.16 -20.31 -0.62
CA GLY A 421 -2.23 -21.55 -1.41
C GLY A 421 -1.78 -21.34 -2.86
N GLY A 422 -2.24 -20.28 -3.51
CA GLY A 422 -1.90 -19.96 -4.90
C GLY A 422 -0.45 -19.48 -5.09
N LEU A 423 0.09 -18.69 -4.15
CA LEU A 423 1.46 -18.20 -4.20
C LEU A 423 2.46 -19.34 -3.93
N LEU A 424 2.22 -20.16 -2.91
CA LEU A 424 3.06 -21.33 -2.65
C LEU A 424 2.92 -22.42 -3.72
N TRP A 425 1.81 -22.49 -4.44
CA TRP A 425 1.71 -23.34 -5.64
C TRP A 425 2.74 -22.96 -6.70
N CYS A 426 3.10 -21.67 -6.81
CA CYS A 426 4.18 -21.24 -7.71
C CYS A 426 5.52 -21.88 -7.32
N LEU A 427 5.70 -22.22 -6.04
CA LEU A 427 6.87 -22.89 -5.44
C LEU A 427 6.64 -24.40 -5.16
N GLY A 428 5.54 -24.99 -5.64
CA GLY A 428 5.32 -26.45 -5.62
C GLY A 428 4.27 -26.98 -4.63
N LEU A 429 3.64 -26.13 -3.82
CA LEU A 429 2.50 -26.57 -2.98
C LEU A 429 1.34 -27.07 -3.86
N PHE A 430 0.62 -28.09 -3.39
CA PHE A 430 -0.51 -28.72 -4.09
C PHE A 430 -0.22 -29.38 -5.45
N ASP A 431 1.04 -29.40 -5.90
CA ASP A 431 1.47 -29.99 -7.17
C ASP A 431 2.38 -31.21 -6.96
N ARG A 432 2.90 -31.74 -8.07
CA ARG A 432 3.94 -32.77 -8.11
C ARG A 432 5.24 -32.23 -8.71
N GLY A 433 6.33 -32.98 -8.57
CA GLY A 433 7.55 -32.72 -9.33
C GLY A 433 7.40 -33.02 -10.82
N PHE A 434 8.12 -32.28 -11.65
CA PHE A 434 8.16 -32.42 -13.10
C PHE A 434 9.58 -32.65 -13.61
N GLU A 435 9.70 -33.50 -14.62
CA GLU A 435 10.95 -33.80 -15.33
C GLU A 435 10.86 -33.32 -16.79
N PRO A 436 12.01 -32.99 -17.43
CA PRO A 436 13.35 -32.94 -16.84
C PRO A 436 13.53 -31.76 -15.87
N GLU A 437 14.35 -31.96 -14.85
CA GLU A 437 14.82 -30.91 -13.93
C GLU A 437 15.52 -29.77 -14.70
N ARG A 438 15.33 -28.52 -14.26
CA ARG A 438 15.86 -27.30 -14.92
C ARG A 438 16.67 -26.45 -13.96
N PRO A 439 17.63 -25.63 -14.45
CA PRO A 439 18.29 -24.65 -13.61
C PRO A 439 17.29 -23.72 -12.90
N ILE A 440 17.65 -23.30 -11.68
CA ILE A 440 16.88 -22.45 -10.75
C ILE A 440 15.60 -23.11 -10.23
N ALA A 441 14.68 -23.48 -11.13
CA ALA A 441 13.37 -24.02 -10.78
C ALA A 441 13.41 -25.50 -10.38
N GLY A 442 14.46 -26.23 -10.75
CA GLY A 442 14.55 -27.67 -10.52
C GLY A 442 13.36 -28.42 -11.12
N THR A 443 12.69 -29.23 -10.30
CA THR A 443 11.49 -30.00 -10.67
C THR A 443 10.18 -29.26 -10.44
N ILE A 444 10.21 -27.96 -10.11
CA ILE A 444 9.00 -27.13 -10.02
C ILE A 444 8.40 -26.96 -11.42
N ARG A 445 7.06 -27.02 -11.52
CA ARG A 445 6.34 -26.86 -12.79
C ARG A 445 6.78 -25.59 -13.52
N ALA A 446 7.23 -25.77 -14.76
CA ALA A 446 7.59 -24.69 -15.67
C ALA A 446 6.40 -23.83 -16.07
N ARG A 447 6.62 -22.52 -16.20
CA ARG A 447 5.68 -21.64 -16.89
C ARG A 447 6.42 -20.45 -17.48
N SER A 448 6.58 -20.46 -18.80
CA SER A 448 7.22 -19.39 -19.56
C SER A 448 6.23 -18.25 -19.82
N SER A 449 6.65 -17.01 -19.54
CA SER A 449 5.92 -15.80 -19.94
C SER A 449 5.83 -15.69 -21.45
N THR A 450 6.91 -16.03 -22.17
CA THR A 450 6.97 -16.02 -23.64
C THR A 450 5.94 -16.98 -24.26
N ASP A 451 5.82 -18.20 -23.74
CA ASP A 451 4.85 -19.17 -24.27
C ASP A 451 3.41 -18.88 -23.87
N HIS A 452 3.21 -18.15 -22.76
CA HIS A 452 1.89 -17.65 -22.42
C HIS A 452 1.48 -16.49 -23.34
N ALA A 453 2.39 -15.54 -23.60
CA ALA A 453 2.16 -14.42 -24.50
C ALA A 453 1.78 -14.85 -25.94
N LYS A 454 2.25 -15.99 -26.44
CA LYS A 454 1.84 -16.54 -27.76
C LYS A 454 0.34 -16.87 -27.86
N ARG A 455 -0.35 -17.03 -26.73
CA ARG A 455 -1.76 -17.46 -26.65
C ARG A 455 -2.67 -16.36 -26.08
N LEU A 456 -2.15 -15.16 -25.89
CA LEU A 456 -2.86 -14.01 -25.34
C LEU A 456 -2.52 -12.78 -26.17
N ASP A 457 -3.53 -12.13 -26.73
CA ASP A 457 -3.35 -10.82 -27.36
C ASP A 457 -3.01 -9.78 -26.29
N LEU A 458 -1.74 -9.42 -26.20
CA LEU A 458 -1.22 -8.51 -25.18
C LEU A 458 -1.73 -7.07 -25.35
N ASP A 459 -2.08 -6.65 -26.56
CA ASP A 459 -2.58 -5.29 -26.79
C ASP A 459 -4.05 -5.20 -26.34
N ARG A 460 -4.85 -6.24 -26.60
CA ARG A 460 -6.20 -6.36 -26.02
C ARG A 460 -6.16 -6.50 -24.50
N TYR A 461 -5.24 -7.31 -23.96
CA TYR A 461 -5.08 -7.43 -22.51
C TYR A 461 -4.65 -6.11 -21.88
N ARG A 462 -3.77 -5.35 -22.54
CA ARG A 462 -3.42 -3.98 -22.12
C ARG A 462 -4.65 -3.07 -22.04
N SER A 463 -5.56 -3.14 -23.00
CA SER A 463 -6.82 -2.39 -22.96
C SER A 463 -7.69 -2.78 -21.77
N VAL A 464 -7.76 -4.07 -21.40
CA VAL A 464 -8.47 -4.52 -20.18
C VAL A 464 -7.81 -3.96 -18.91
N VAL A 465 -6.47 -3.93 -18.86
CA VAL A 465 -5.71 -3.46 -17.69
C VAL A 465 -5.76 -1.93 -17.53
N HIS A 466 -5.85 -1.17 -18.63
CA HIS A 466 -5.76 0.29 -18.61
C HIS A 466 -7.09 1.03 -18.85
N GLY A 467 -8.07 0.38 -19.50
CA GLY A 467 -9.38 0.95 -19.83
C GLY A 467 -10.43 0.79 -18.74
N GLY A 468 -11.66 1.22 -19.03
CA GLY A 468 -12.83 1.09 -18.14
C GLY A 468 -12.82 2.04 -16.95
N ILE A 469 -11.84 2.95 -16.88
CA ILE A 469 -11.72 3.96 -15.82
C ILE A 469 -11.31 5.28 -16.48
N ARG A 470 -12.22 6.25 -16.43
CA ARG A 470 -11.94 7.64 -16.74
C ARG A 470 -11.07 8.23 -15.62
N ARG A 471 -9.95 8.84 -16.00
CA ARG A 471 -8.99 9.44 -15.06
C ARG A 471 -8.80 10.90 -15.38
N GLU A 472 -8.80 11.72 -14.35
CA GLU A 472 -8.44 13.13 -14.47
C GLU A 472 -6.93 13.34 -14.60
N SER A 473 -6.58 14.41 -15.29
CA SER A 473 -5.20 14.86 -15.53
C SER A 473 -4.69 15.76 -14.38
N VAL A 474 -3.38 15.72 -14.12
CA VAL A 474 -2.76 16.47 -13.03
C VAL A 474 -1.59 17.31 -13.52
N LEU A 475 -1.60 18.59 -13.13
CA LEU A 475 -0.49 19.50 -13.32
C LEU A 475 0.32 19.61 -12.02
N VAL A 476 1.61 19.26 -12.07
CA VAL A 476 2.51 19.36 -10.92
C VAL A 476 3.50 20.49 -11.14
N ILE A 477 3.49 21.51 -10.28
CA ILE A 477 4.40 22.66 -10.34
C ILE A 477 5.54 22.44 -9.34
N GLY A 478 6.72 22.13 -9.85
CA GLY A 478 7.92 21.82 -9.06
C GLY A 478 8.35 20.35 -9.22
N ALA A 479 9.53 20.14 -9.81
CA ALA A 479 10.13 18.84 -10.09
C ALA A 479 11.23 18.46 -9.06
N GLY A 480 11.05 18.90 -7.81
CA GLY A 480 11.83 18.40 -6.66
C GLY A 480 11.37 17.00 -6.23
N ILE A 481 11.88 16.50 -5.09
CA ILE A 481 11.52 15.16 -4.58
C ILE A 481 10.00 15.02 -4.35
N ALA A 482 9.37 15.98 -3.66
CA ALA A 482 7.94 15.91 -3.35
C ALA A 482 7.07 15.84 -4.62
N GLY A 483 7.26 16.78 -5.55
CA GLY A 483 6.50 16.81 -6.81
C GLY A 483 6.79 15.61 -7.71
N SER A 484 8.05 15.17 -7.81
CA SER A 484 8.41 13.98 -8.60
C SER A 484 7.81 12.70 -8.02
N HIS A 485 7.76 12.58 -6.69
CA HIS A 485 7.18 11.43 -6.02
C HIS A 485 5.65 11.41 -6.15
N ALA A 486 4.99 12.56 -5.97
CA ALA A 486 3.55 12.68 -6.22
C ALA A 486 3.21 12.33 -7.68
N ALA A 487 3.94 12.92 -8.65
CA ALA A 487 3.76 12.65 -10.07
C ALA A 487 3.98 11.17 -10.42
N ARG A 488 4.99 10.54 -9.82
CA ARG A 488 5.27 9.11 -9.96
C ARG A 488 4.09 8.26 -9.50
N ILE A 489 3.59 8.48 -8.29
CA ILE A 489 2.48 7.69 -7.73
C ILE A 489 1.25 7.79 -8.63
N LEU A 490 0.89 9.01 -9.04
CA LEU A 490 -0.27 9.27 -9.91
C LEU A 490 -0.11 8.63 -11.29
N HIS A 491 1.08 8.74 -11.88
CA HIS A 491 1.40 8.11 -13.18
C HIS A 491 1.31 6.59 -13.11
N ASP A 492 1.82 5.98 -12.05
CA ASP A 492 1.79 4.53 -11.85
C ASP A 492 0.32 4.03 -11.71
N HIS A 493 -0.58 4.84 -11.12
CA HIS A 493 -2.04 4.62 -11.10
C HIS A 493 -2.76 4.90 -12.44
N GLY A 494 -2.02 5.41 -13.44
CA GLY A 494 -2.51 5.62 -14.80
C GLY A 494 -3.04 7.02 -15.09
N HIS A 495 -2.89 7.98 -14.18
CA HIS A 495 -3.30 9.35 -14.43
C HIS A 495 -2.35 10.03 -15.44
N PRO A 496 -2.88 10.85 -16.37
CA PRO A 496 -2.07 11.79 -17.14
C PRO A 496 -1.48 12.82 -16.17
N VAL A 497 -0.16 12.95 -16.14
CA VAL A 497 0.53 13.90 -15.26
C VAL A 497 1.49 14.72 -16.11
N THR A 498 1.54 16.04 -15.91
CA THR A 498 2.56 16.93 -16.48
C THR A 498 3.29 17.63 -15.35
N VAL A 499 4.63 17.63 -15.37
CA VAL A 499 5.44 18.31 -14.35
C VAL A 499 6.15 19.51 -14.95
N LEU A 500 5.96 20.70 -14.39
CA LEU A 500 6.61 21.94 -14.84
C LEU A 500 7.59 22.43 -13.77
N ASP A 501 8.82 22.75 -14.16
CA ASP A 501 9.84 23.27 -13.23
C ASP A 501 10.69 24.38 -13.85
N LYS A 502 10.97 25.42 -13.05
CA LYS A 502 11.78 26.58 -13.46
C LYS A 502 13.26 26.27 -13.65
N SER A 503 13.75 25.20 -13.04
CA SER A 503 15.17 24.81 -13.07
C SER A 503 15.52 24.25 -14.44
N ARG A 504 16.82 24.21 -14.76
CA ARG A 504 17.31 23.67 -16.05
C ARG A 504 17.41 22.14 -16.08
N GLY A 505 17.08 21.46 -14.99
CA GLY A 505 17.21 20.01 -14.88
C GLY A 505 16.81 19.47 -13.51
N PRO A 506 16.87 18.15 -13.31
CA PRO A 506 16.36 17.49 -12.12
C PRO A 506 17.20 17.81 -10.87
N GLY A 507 16.54 17.78 -9.72
CA GLY A 507 17.18 17.78 -8.41
C GLY A 507 16.54 18.73 -7.41
N GLY A 508 16.03 19.89 -7.84
CA GLY A 508 15.62 20.94 -6.89
C GLY A 508 16.75 21.23 -5.90
N ARG A 509 16.49 21.11 -4.60
CA ARG A 509 17.54 21.22 -3.55
C ARG A 509 18.52 20.05 -3.52
N SER A 510 18.22 18.93 -4.16
CA SER A 510 19.13 17.81 -4.37
C SER A 510 19.93 17.94 -5.68
N SER A 511 20.06 19.14 -6.23
CA SER A 511 20.78 19.35 -7.49
C SER A 511 22.30 19.33 -7.33
N SER A 512 22.98 18.82 -8.37
CA SER A 512 24.44 18.86 -8.47
C SER A 512 24.87 19.86 -9.56
N ARG A 513 25.91 20.65 -9.30
CA ARG A 513 26.58 21.49 -10.31
C ARG A 513 27.73 20.72 -10.94
N ARG A 514 27.91 20.89 -12.25
CA ARG A 514 28.98 20.28 -13.04
C ARG A 514 29.84 21.38 -13.65
N GLY A 515 31.16 21.19 -13.64
CA GLY A 515 32.14 21.98 -14.37
C GLY A 515 32.97 21.08 -15.29
N ASP A 516 34.09 21.61 -15.79
CA ASP A 516 35.06 20.80 -16.54
C ASP A 516 35.74 19.83 -15.57
N GLY A 517 35.39 18.54 -15.64
CA GLY A 517 35.87 17.50 -14.71
C GLY A 517 35.32 17.55 -13.28
N THR A 518 34.68 18.64 -12.84
CA THR A 518 34.26 18.84 -11.43
C THR A 518 32.76 18.62 -11.18
N ARG A 519 32.41 18.23 -9.95
CA ARG A 519 31.01 18.04 -9.52
C ARG A 519 30.81 18.40 -8.05
N HIS A 520 29.75 19.15 -7.79
CA HIS A 520 29.38 19.64 -6.46
C HIS A 520 27.92 19.35 -6.15
N ASP A 521 27.63 18.66 -5.04
CA ASP A 521 26.28 18.58 -4.52
C ASP A 521 26.04 19.80 -3.64
N HIS A 522 25.47 20.87 -4.20
CA HIS A 522 25.48 22.19 -3.55
C HIS A 522 24.30 22.50 -2.62
N GLY A 523 23.34 21.57 -2.48
CA GLY A 523 22.17 21.68 -1.61
C GLY A 523 22.10 20.52 -0.61
N CYS A 524 21.28 19.50 -0.88
CA CYS A 524 21.18 18.29 -0.07
C CYS A 524 22.51 17.52 -0.07
N GLN A 525 23.10 17.34 1.11
CA GLN A 525 24.41 16.70 1.27
C GLN A 525 24.30 15.19 1.50
N VAL A 526 23.24 14.72 2.16
CA VAL A 526 23.10 13.34 2.62
C VAL A 526 21.64 12.92 2.60
N LEU A 527 21.38 11.70 2.14
CA LEU A 527 20.11 11.00 2.26
C LEU A 527 20.20 10.04 3.46
N ARG A 528 19.31 10.20 4.45
CA ARG A 528 19.26 9.28 5.60
C ARG A 528 18.24 8.15 5.43
N LEU A 529 17.22 8.36 4.60
CA LEU A 529 16.18 7.40 4.17
C LEU A 529 15.64 6.56 5.34
N ARG A 530 15.27 7.24 6.44
CA ARG A 530 14.76 6.59 7.65
C ARG A 530 13.31 6.15 7.47
N GLY A 531 12.92 5.15 8.26
CA GLY A 531 11.53 4.67 8.36
C GLY A 531 11.24 3.46 7.48
N ASN A 532 10.21 2.71 7.86
CA ASN A 532 9.86 1.44 7.21
C ASN A 532 9.44 1.63 5.75
N ALA A 533 8.75 2.73 5.44
CA ALA A 533 8.25 3.03 4.09
C ALA A 533 9.38 3.25 3.07
N LEU A 534 10.49 3.88 3.47
CA LEU A 534 11.60 4.22 2.56
C LEU A 534 12.71 3.18 2.55
N ARG A 535 12.78 2.29 3.54
CA ARG A 535 13.83 1.26 3.63
C ARG A 535 13.90 0.40 2.37
N ARG A 536 12.75 -0.11 1.90
CA ARG A 536 12.73 -1.01 0.74
C ARG A 536 13.07 -0.29 -0.57
N LEU A 537 12.63 0.95 -0.71
CA LEU A 537 13.03 1.81 -1.82
C LEU A 537 14.54 2.07 -1.80
N ALA A 538 15.11 2.38 -0.62
CA ALA A 538 16.55 2.59 -0.48
C ALA A 538 17.37 1.35 -0.84
N GLU A 539 16.95 0.17 -0.39
CA GLU A 539 17.57 -1.12 -0.77
C GLU A 539 17.51 -1.34 -2.29
N SER A 540 16.35 -1.11 -2.91
CA SER A 540 16.17 -1.22 -4.36
C SER A 540 17.03 -0.21 -5.13
N TRP A 541 17.10 1.04 -4.67
CA TRP A 541 17.90 2.09 -5.30
C TRP A 541 19.41 1.86 -5.15
N GLU A 542 19.83 1.21 -4.05
CA GLU A 542 21.22 0.78 -3.86
C GLU A 542 21.57 -0.36 -4.82
N GLU A 543 20.68 -1.35 -4.99
CA GLU A 543 20.84 -2.43 -5.98
C GLU A 543 20.91 -1.90 -7.42
N ASP A 544 20.05 -0.93 -7.75
CA ASP A 544 20.01 -0.29 -9.07
C ASP A 544 21.13 0.75 -9.29
N GLY A 545 21.99 1.00 -8.30
CA GLY A 545 23.10 1.95 -8.38
C GLY A 545 22.67 3.42 -8.49
N VAL A 546 21.44 3.74 -8.08
CA VAL A 546 20.88 5.11 -8.03
C VAL A 546 21.43 5.86 -6.82
N ILE A 547 21.60 5.16 -5.71
CA ILE A 547 22.24 5.65 -4.49
C ILE A 547 23.34 4.69 -4.03
N ALA A 548 24.24 5.16 -3.17
CA ALA A 548 25.22 4.31 -2.50
C ALA A 548 25.48 4.77 -1.07
N ARG A 549 25.89 3.85 -0.20
CA ARG A 549 26.39 4.16 1.14
C ARG A 549 27.67 4.99 1.08
N TRP A 550 27.68 6.10 1.81
CA TRP A 550 28.84 6.97 1.98
C TRP A 550 29.37 6.85 3.41
N ASN A 551 30.65 6.48 3.55
CA ASN A 551 31.32 6.32 4.84
C ASN A 551 32.49 7.31 4.99
N PRO A 552 32.23 8.63 5.11
CA PRO A 552 33.29 9.63 5.26
C PRO A 552 33.94 9.58 6.65
N ARG A 553 35.19 10.05 6.76
CA ARG A 553 35.77 10.51 8.02
C ARG A 553 35.10 11.82 8.42
N ILE A 554 34.57 11.91 9.64
CA ILE A 554 33.75 13.05 10.08
C ILE A 554 34.45 13.78 11.22
N LEU A 555 34.83 15.04 11.01
CA LEU A 555 35.19 15.96 12.06
C LEU A 555 33.91 16.51 12.72
N GLN A 556 33.74 16.21 14.02
CA GLN A 556 32.63 16.69 14.84
C GLN A 556 33.10 16.84 16.30
N ASP A 557 32.73 17.95 16.94
CA ASP A 557 33.08 18.26 18.34
C ASP A 557 34.60 18.16 18.62
N GLY A 558 35.43 18.61 17.67
CA GLY A 558 36.89 18.57 17.77
C GLY A 558 37.53 17.17 17.63
N SER A 559 36.73 16.14 17.31
CA SER A 559 37.19 14.76 17.14
C SER A 559 36.85 14.21 15.76
N VAL A 560 37.66 13.28 15.25
CA VAL A 560 37.40 12.61 13.95
C VAL A 560 36.81 11.23 14.19
N LEU A 561 35.57 11.05 13.75
CA LEU A 561 34.92 9.75 13.67
C LEU A 561 35.33 9.05 12.35
N PRO A 562 35.65 7.75 12.37
CA PRO A 562 36.08 7.04 11.17
C PRO A 562 34.94 6.80 10.16
N ARG A 563 33.68 6.88 10.61
CA ARG A 563 32.48 6.73 9.78
C ARG A 563 31.23 7.23 10.52
N PRO A 564 30.11 7.50 9.81
CA PRO A 564 28.82 7.78 10.43
C PRO A 564 28.33 6.68 11.37
N ARG A 565 27.61 7.04 12.44
CA ARG A 565 26.96 6.07 13.36
C ARG A 565 25.74 5.37 12.74
N ALA A 566 25.12 5.99 11.74
CA ALA A 566 23.97 5.46 11.01
C ALA A 566 24.22 5.61 9.49
N PRO A 567 23.63 4.76 8.65
CA PRO A 567 23.85 4.80 7.21
C PRO A 567 23.60 6.20 6.62
N TRP A 568 24.57 6.70 5.87
CA TRP A 568 24.43 7.87 5.00
C TRP A 568 24.42 7.38 3.56
N PHE A 569 23.43 7.82 2.79
CA PHE A 569 23.35 7.54 1.36
C PHE A 569 23.57 8.83 0.57
N VAL A 570 24.11 8.69 -0.64
CA VAL A 570 24.24 9.77 -1.61
C VAL A 570 23.82 9.26 -2.98
N GLY A 571 23.32 10.15 -3.83
CA GLY A 571 23.04 9.80 -5.23
C GLY A 571 24.33 9.59 -6.04
N THR A 572 24.31 8.62 -6.95
CA THR A 572 25.49 8.17 -7.72
C THR A 572 25.28 8.34 -9.23
N PRO A 573 26.11 9.14 -9.95
CA PRO A 573 27.27 9.90 -9.47
C PRO A 573 26.94 11.26 -8.85
N GLY A 574 25.67 11.69 -8.77
CA GLY A 574 25.25 13.00 -8.26
C GLY A 574 24.02 12.91 -7.35
N MET A 575 23.85 13.84 -6.42
CA MET A 575 22.63 13.85 -5.58
C MET A 575 21.33 14.00 -6.40
N ASN A 576 21.42 14.56 -7.61
CA ASN A 576 20.28 14.70 -8.51
C ASN A 576 19.81 13.40 -9.17
N GLU A 577 20.59 12.32 -9.08
CA GLU A 577 20.27 11.04 -9.71
C GLU A 577 19.02 10.40 -9.12
N LEU A 578 18.77 10.57 -7.81
CA LEU A 578 17.53 10.10 -7.19
C LEU A 578 16.30 10.74 -7.83
N VAL A 579 16.33 12.07 -8.04
CA VAL A 579 15.21 12.79 -8.67
C VAL A 579 15.08 12.39 -10.14
N ARG A 580 16.19 12.23 -10.87
CA ARG A 580 16.18 11.74 -12.25
C ARG A 580 15.57 10.33 -12.34
N HIS A 581 15.87 9.45 -11.39
CA HIS A 581 15.30 8.11 -11.31
C HIS A 581 13.79 8.16 -11.08
N LEU A 582 13.32 8.96 -10.12
CA LEU A 582 11.89 9.16 -9.88
C LEU A 582 11.15 9.68 -11.12
N GLN A 583 11.81 10.51 -11.92
CA GLN A 583 11.26 11.14 -13.12
C GLN A 583 11.35 10.30 -14.40
N ARG A 584 11.98 9.13 -14.36
CA ARG A 584 12.12 8.27 -15.55
C ARG A 584 10.74 7.95 -16.15
N ASP A 585 10.51 8.23 -17.42
CA ASP A 585 9.19 8.04 -18.07
C ASP A 585 8.07 9.01 -17.63
N LEU A 586 8.38 10.06 -16.85
CA LEU A 586 7.43 11.16 -16.59
C LEU A 586 7.65 12.30 -17.61
N PRO A 587 6.59 12.98 -18.07
CA PRO A 587 6.72 14.19 -18.87
C PRO A 587 7.05 15.38 -17.96
N VAL A 588 8.33 15.74 -17.93
CA VAL A 588 8.85 16.86 -17.13
C VAL A 588 9.39 17.94 -18.06
N GLU A 589 8.87 19.16 -17.93
CA GLU A 589 9.35 20.33 -18.65
C GLU A 589 10.16 21.25 -17.74
N PHE A 590 11.44 21.36 -18.04
CA PHE A 590 12.40 22.24 -17.36
C PHE A 590 12.46 23.62 -18.03
N GLY A 591 12.95 24.62 -17.30
CA GLY A 591 13.01 26.01 -17.76
C GLY A 591 11.65 26.70 -17.83
N ARG A 592 10.62 26.11 -17.22
CA ARG A 592 9.25 26.63 -17.17
C ARG A 592 8.98 27.24 -15.80
N ARG A 593 9.20 28.55 -15.66
CA ARG A 593 8.82 29.27 -14.45
C ARG A 593 7.35 29.65 -14.53
N ILE A 594 6.56 29.08 -13.63
CA ILE A 594 5.15 29.46 -13.48
C ILE A 594 5.05 30.68 -12.56
N THR A 595 4.29 31.67 -13.01
CA THR A 595 4.07 32.93 -12.30
C THR A 595 2.62 33.10 -11.89
N ARG A 596 1.69 32.46 -12.61
CA ARG A 596 0.25 32.58 -12.40
C ARG A 596 -0.44 31.24 -12.62
N LEU A 597 -1.33 30.90 -11.70
CA LEU A 597 -2.33 29.85 -11.82
C LEU A 597 -3.72 30.47 -11.90
N GLU A 598 -4.59 29.84 -12.69
CA GLU A 598 -5.99 30.20 -12.83
C GLU A 598 -6.86 28.96 -12.70
N LYS A 599 -7.92 29.03 -11.89
CA LYS A 599 -8.96 28.00 -11.83
C LYS A 599 -9.96 28.27 -12.96
N THR A 600 -10.13 27.31 -13.88
CA THR A 600 -11.05 27.45 -15.01
C THR A 600 -12.10 26.34 -15.01
N GLY A 601 -13.35 26.64 -14.66
CA GLY A 601 -14.41 25.62 -14.56
C GLY A 601 -13.94 24.42 -13.70
N PRO A 602 -13.95 23.18 -14.23
CA PRO A 602 -13.46 22.01 -13.48
C PRO A 602 -11.94 21.94 -13.38
N GLY A 603 -11.17 22.62 -14.23
CA GLY A 603 -9.72 22.46 -14.34
C GLY A 603 -8.87 23.66 -13.88
N TRP A 604 -7.61 23.63 -14.29
CA TRP A 604 -6.52 24.52 -13.90
C TRP A 604 -5.65 24.89 -15.10
N ARG A 605 -5.16 26.14 -15.13
CA ARG A 605 -4.20 26.62 -16.13
C ARG A 605 -2.99 27.25 -15.46
N ALA A 606 -1.82 27.06 -16.08
CA ALA A 606 -0.57 27.65 -15.65
C ALA A 606 0.04 28.54 -16.73
N PHE A 607 0.53 29.70 -16.29
CA PHE A 607 1.13 30.73 -17.14
C PHE A 607 2.57 31.03 -16.72
N ASP A 608 3.41 31.31 -17.70
CA ASP A 608 4.83 31.61 -17.48
C ASP A 608 5.12 33.12 -17.33
N ASP A 609 6.41 33.49 -17.27
CA ASP A 609 6.83 34.89 -17.16
C ASP A 609 6.38 35.77 -18.36
N ALA A 610 6.06 35.18 -19.51
CA ALA A 610 5.56 35.86 -20.70
C ALA A 610 4.01 35.88 -20.78
N ASP A 611 3.33 35.49 -19.69
CA ASP A 611 1.88 35.30 -19.62
C ASP A 611 1.34 34.31 -20.67
N SER A 612 2.20 33.41 -21.15
CA SER A 612 1.81 32.36 -22.09
C SER A 612 1.27 31.15 -21.33
N LYS A 613 0.15 30.58 -21.79
CA LYS A 613 -0.38 29.32 -21.24
C LYS A 613 0.59 28.18 -21.57
N VAL A 614 1.17 27.57 -20.54
CA VAL A 614 2.17 26.49 -20.67
C VAL A 614 1.70 25.15 -20.09
N GLY A 615 0.57 25.12 -19.40
CA GLY A 615 -0.02 23.88 -18.88
C GLY A 615 -1.50 24.01 -18.58
N GLU A 616 -2.22 22.89 -18.68
CA GLU A 616 -3.64 22.76 -18.34
C GLU A 616 -3.91 21.33 -17.87
N ALA A 617 -4.73 21.19 -16.81
CA ALA A 617 -5.11 19.90 -16.24
C ALA A 617 -6.38 20.02 -15.39
N ASP A 618 -6.95 18.89 -14.96
CA ASP A 618 -8.15 18.86 -14.10
C ASP A 618 -7.83 19.14 -12.63
N ARG A 619 -6.64 18.74 -12.17
CA ARG A 619 -6.13 18.96 -10.80
C ARG A 619 -4.75 19.60 -10.81
N VAL A 620 -4.37 20.26 -9.71
CA VAL A 620 -3.05 20.89 -9.54
C VAL A 620 -2.39 20.50 -8.22
N ILE A 621 -1.09 20.21 -8.28
CA ILE A 621 -0.22 20.05 -7.11
C ILE A 621 0.92 21.06 -7.23
N ILE A 622 1.15 21.84 -6.17
CA ILE A 622 2.18 22.87 -6.09
C ILE A 622 3.26 22.39 -5.13
N ALA A 623 4.33 21.83 -5.68
CA ALA A 623 5.50 21.31 -4.97
C ALA A 623 6.66 22.33 -4.90
N ALA A 624 6.32 23.62 -4.79
CA ALA A 624 7.26 24.72 -4.63
C ALA A 624 7.51 25.04 -3.14
N PRO A 625 8.58 25.78 -2.79
CA PRO A 625 8.74 26.34 -1.44
C PRO A 625 7.51 27.14 -1.00
N ALA A 626 7.13 27.09 0.28
CA ALA A 626 5.86 27.65 0.76
C ALA A 626 5.58 29.10 0.30
N PRO A 627 6.54 30.06 0.33
CA PRO A 627 6.27 31.42 -0.15
C PRO A 627 5.97 31.50 -1.66
N GLN A 628 6.59 30.63 -2.46
CA GLN A 628 6.31 30.53 -3.90
C GLN A 628 4.96 29.86 -4.15
N ALA A 629 4.65 28.81 -3.39
CA ALA A 629 3.35 28.14 -3.47
C ALA A 629 2.22 29.09 -3.07
N ALA A 630 2.38 29.87 -1.99
CA ALA A 630 1.43 30.87 -1.53
C ALA A 630 1.18 31.95 -2.60
N THR A 631 2.24 32.43 -3.26
CA THR A 631 2.11 33.37 -4.38
C THR A 631 1.22 32.80 -5.49
N LEU A 632 1.46 31.55 -5.91
CA LEU A 632 0.70 30.89 -6.97
C LEU A 632 -0.76 30.61 -6.57
N LEU A 633 -1.02 30.24 -5.32
CA LEU A 633 -2.38 30.07 -4.81
C LEU A 633 -3.15 31.41 -4.85
N ARG A 634 -2.52 32.50 -4.42
CA ARG A 634 -3.13 33.83 -4.42
C ARG A 634 -3.47 34.33 -5.82
N THR A 635 -2.70 34.00 -6.85
CA THR A 635 -3.09 34.37 -8.23
C THR A 635 -4.38 33.69 -8.69
N ALA A 636 -4.71 32.54 -8.12
CA ALA A 636 -5.96 31.81 -8.37
C ALA A 636 -7.10 32.24 -7.42
N GLY A 637 -6.89 33.27 -6.59
CA GLY A 637 -7.88 33.76 -5.63
C GLY A 637 -8.04 32.89 -4.38
N ILE A 638 -7.06 32.03 -4.08
CA ILE A 638 -7.09 31.12 -2.93
C ILE A 638 -6.33 31.74 -1.75
N ASP A 639 -6.90 31.59 -0.56
CA ASP A 639 -6.24 31.97 0.69
C ASP A 639 -5.02 31.08 0.95
N ALA A 640 -3.88 31.71 1.20
CA ALA A 640 -2.62 31.03 1.43
C ALA A 640 -1.96 31.44 2.75
N ASP A 641 -2.69 32.12 3.65
CA ASP A 641 -2.20 32.54 4.95
C ASP A 641 -1.60 31.40 5.80
N PRO A 642 -2.11 30.15 5.75
CA PRO A 642 -1.46 29.03 6.43
C PRO A 642 -0.01 28.76 5.97
N LEU A 643 0.35 29.11 4.73
CA LEU A 643 1.70 28.92 4.19
C LEU A 643 2.66 30.03 4.62
N ASP A 644 2.16 31.22 4.97
CA ASP A 644 2.99 32.34 5.42
C ASP A 644 3.61 32.08 6.82
N ALA A 645 3.01 31.18 7.60
CA ALA A 645 3.56 30.74 8.88
C ALA A 645 4.82 29.86 8.74
N VAL A 646 5.06 29.31 7.55
CA VAL A 646 6.20 28.44 7.28
C VAL A 646 7.47 29.27 7.11
N ARG A 647 8.46 29.06 7.98
CA ARG A 647 9.72 29.80 7.96
C ARG A 647 10.87 28.96 7.44
N PHE A 648 11.72 29.61 6.65
CA PHE A 648 12.94 29.03 6.12
C PHE A 648 14.16 29.80 6.58
N ASP A 649 15.22 29.06 6.88
CA ASP A 649 16.56 29.59 6.94
C ASP A 649 17.20 29.55 5.56
N ALA A 650 17.79 30.68 5.18
CA ALA A 650 18.61 30.76 4.00
C ALA A 650 19.96 30.05 4.21
N THR A 651 20.58 29.62 3.12
CA THR A 651 21.90 28.98 3.17
C THR A 651 22.75 29.47 2.01
N TRP A 652 23.90 30.04 2.32
CA TRP A 652 24.95 30.25 1.34
C TRP A 652 25.81 28.99 1.22
N THR A 653 26.12 28.61 -0.02
CA THR A 653 27.00 27.51 -0.36
C THR A 653 28.20 28.03 -1.15
N LEU A 654 29.42 27.68 -0.75
CA LEU A 654 30.65 27.90 -1.51
C LEU A 654 31.13 26.58 -2.12
N LEU A 655 31.54 26.63 -3.39
CA LEU A 655 32.05 25.51 -4.18
C LEU A 655 33.51 25.80 -4.55
N LEU A 656 34.41 24.91 -4.14
CA LEU A 656 35.84 25.03 -4.33
C LEU A 656 36.35 23.87 -5.17
N ASP A 657 37.20 24.16 -6.16
CA ASP A 657 37.86 23.18 -7.02
C ASP A 657 39.37 23.18 -6.70
N GLY A 658 40.12 22.12 -7.03
CA GLY A 658 41.59 22.14 -7.03
C GLY A 658 42.28 22.21 -5.67
N ILE A 659 41.65 21.73 -4.60
CA ILE A 659 42.24 21.65 -3.26
C ILE A 659 42.77 20.23 -2.99
N ASP A 660 44.03 19.99 -3.32
CA ASP A 660 44.70 18.69 -3.20
C ASP A 660 45.30 18.41 -1.81
N HIS A 661 44.71 19.00 -0.76
CA HIS A 661 45.13 18.82 0.63
C HIS A 661 44.24 17.80 1.37
N ASP A 662 44.82 16.94 2.22
CA ASP A 662 44.07 16.09 3.15
C ASP A 662 44.13 16.59 4.59
N PRO A 663 43.05 17.25 5.10
CA PRO A 663 43.01 17.75 6.47
C PRO A 663 42.72 16.63 7.51
N GLY A 664 42.65 15.36 7.08
CA GLY A 664 42.40 14.22 7.96
C GLY A 664 40.91 13.90 8.16
N PHE A 665 40.02 14.61 7.47
CA PHE A 665 38.58 14.34 7.42
C PHE A 665 38.04 14.52 5.99
N ASP A 666 36.85 13.95 5.75
CA ASP A 666 36.12 14.10 4.49
C ASP A 666 34.88 14.98 4.67
N VAL A 667 34.33 15.02 5.89
CA VAL A 667 33.23 15.90 6.28
C VAL A 667 33.57 16.61 7.58
N ALA A 668 33.26 17.91 7.67
CA ALA A 668 33.22 18.62 8.94
C ALA A 668 31.78 19.10 9.22
N VAL A 669 31.29 18.84 10.43
CA VAL A 669 29.96 19.27 10.89
C VAL A 669 30.13 20.34 11.95
N ASP A 670 29.52 21.50 11.70
CA ASP A 670 29.60 22.70 12.54
C ASP A 670 31.05 23.03 13.01
N PRO A 671 32.06 23.06 12.09
CA PRO A 671 33.46 23.25 12.49
C PRO A 671 33.76 24.61 13.13
N ASN A 672 32.96 25.64 12.82
CA ASN A 672 33.07 26.97 13.40
C ASN A 672 31.71 27.72 13.33
N PRO A 673 31.57 28.92 13.91
CA PRO A 673 30.30 29.66 13.90
C PRO A 673 29.77 30.06 12.51
N ASP A 674 30.65 30.14 11.51
CA ASP A 674 30.31 30.60 10.16
C ASP A 674 29.91 29.46 9.23
N LEU A 675 30.48 28.27 9.46
CA LEU A 675 30.35 27.10 8.61
C LEU A 675 29.63 25.96 9.34
N ARG A 676 28.54 25.49 8.74
CA ARG A 676 27.77 24.34 9.21
C ARG A 676 28.30 23.02 8.67
N TRP A 677 28.80 23.04 7.45
CA TRP A 677 29.12 21.82 6.73
C TRP A 677 30.24 22.06 5.74
N ILE A 678 31.20 21.14 5.70
CA ILE A 678 32.22 21.06 4.66
C ILE A 678 32.28 19.59 4.21
N ALA A 679 32.28 19.33 2.90
CA ALA A 679 32.38 17.96 2.37
C ALA A 679 33.31 17.86 1.17
N ARG A 680 34.23 16.89 1.22
CA ARG A 680 35.09 16.46 0.12
C ARG A 680 34.26 15.65 -0.88
N GLU A 681 34.09 16.18 -2.08
CA GLU A 681 33.27 15.54 -3.12
C GLU A 681 33.87 14.22 -3.61
N GLY A 682 35.20 14.13 -3.69
CA GLY A 682 35.92 12.91 -4.06
C GLY A 682 35.74 11.74 -3.09
N SER A 683 35.30 11.98 -1.85
CA SER A 683 35.04 10.92 -0.87
C SER A 683 33.71 10.19 -1.12
N ARG A 684 32.83 10.73 -1.98
CA ARG A 684 31.53 10.12 -2.27
C ARG A 684 31.69 8.98 -3.29
N PRO A 685 30.95 7.87 -3.13
CA PRO A 685 31.02 6.75 -4.08
C PRO A 685 30.76 7.17 -5.53
N GLY A 686 31.51 6.57 -6.46
CA GLY A 686 31.36 6.81 -7.89
C GLY A 686 31.85 8.18 -8.36
N ARG A 687 32.63 8.90 -7.54
CA ARG A 687 33.31 10.15 -7.92
C ARG A 687 34.82 9.96 -7.91
N ASN A 688 35.48 10.64 -8.83
CA ASN A 688 36.93 10.76 -8.83
C ASN A 688 37.30 12.10 -8.18
N ASP A 689 38.31 12.08 -7.32
CA ASP A 689 38.77 13.28 -6.63
C ASP A 689 39.39 14.27 -7.62
N THR A 690 38.96 15.51 -7.53
CA THR A 690 39.43 16.66 -8.33
C THR A 690 39.74 17.85 -7.40
N GLY A 691 39.97 17.58 -6.11
CA GLY A 691 40.15 18.60 -5.08
C GLY A 691 38.88 19.41 -4.84
N CYS A 692 37.70 18.80 -5.05
CA CYS A 692 36.41 19.48 -4.96
C CYS A 692 35.84 19.46 -3.53
N TRP A 693 35.42 20.63 -3.05
CA TRP A 693 34.77 20.79 -1.74
C TRP A 693 33.48 21.62 -1.84
N THR A 694 32.43 21.13 -1.19
CA THR A 694 31.20 21.91 -0.94
C THR A 694 31.18 22.38 0.50
N VAL A 695 30.95 23.68 0.70
CA VAL A 695 30.91 24.35 2.00
C VAL A 695 29.56 25.03 2.18
N ASN A 696 28.83 24.73 3.25
CA ASN A 696 27.60 25.44 3.61
C ASN A 696 27.82 26.30 4.85
N ALA A 697 27.43 27.57 4.75
CA ALA A 697 27.41 28.49 5.88
C ALA A 697 26.33 28.10 6.90
N THR A 698 26.48 28.54 8.14
CA THR A 698 25.43 28.42 9.15
C THR A 698 24.19 29.25 8.77
N PRO A 699 22.99 28.87 9.24
CA PRO A 699 21.79 29.69 9.09
C PRO A 699 21.95 31.12 9.60
N GLU A 700 22.62 31.27 10.75
CA GLU A 700 22.84 32.57 11.39
C GLU A 700 23.69 33.49 10.50
N TRP A 701 24.85 32.99 10.05
CA TRP A 701 25.72 33.72 9.15
C TRP A 701 25.03 34.04 7.83
N SER A 702 24.29 33.08 7.27
CA SER A 702 23.56 33.25 6.01
C SER A 702 22.45 34.30 6.11
N ARG A 703 21.79 34.43 7.27
CA ARG A 703 20.74 35.43 7.50
C ARG A 703 21.30 36.84 7.55
N ILE A 704 22.42 37.03 8.25
CA ILE A 704 23.11 38.32 8.34
C ILE A 704 23.59 38.77 6.94
N ASN A 705 24.07 37.83 6.13
CA ASN A 705 24.69 38.10 4.83
C ASN A 705 23.77 37.76 3.64
N LEU A 706 22.45 37.70 3.82
CA LEU A 706 21.53 37.18 2.80
C LEU A 706 21.57 37.98 1.49
N GLU A 707 21.64 39.29 1.59
CA GLU A 707 21.68 40.23 0.45
C GLU A 707 23.08 40.80 0.20
N ALA A 708 24.11 40.23 0.83
CA ALA A 708 25.50 40.63 0.60
C ALA A 708 25.94 40.29 -0.82
N ASP A 709 26.92 41.05 -1.33
CA ASP A 709 27.50 40.82 -2.65
C ASP A 709 28.21 39.45 -2.71
N SER A 710 28.11 38.79 -3.87
CA SER A 710 28.66 37.44 -4.06
C SER A 710 30.18 37.37 -3.88
N GLU A 711 30.92 38.44 -4.20
CA GLU A 711 32.37 38.49 -4.04
C GLU A 711 32.74 38.58 -2.55
N PHE A 712 31.99 39.35 -1.77
CA PHE A 712 32.16 39.41 -0.31
C PHE A 712 31.87 38.06 0.34
N VAL A 713 30.76 37.42 -0.05
CA VAL A 713 30.37 36.10 0.48
C VAL A 713 31.42 35.04 0.12
N GLU A 714 31.87 35.02 -1.14
CA GLU A 714 32.92 34.11 -1.60
C GLU A 714 34.18 34.26 -0.76
N ARG A 715 34.69 35.48 -0.63
CA ARG A 715 35.94 35.76 0.08
C ARG A 715 35.85 35.35 1.56
N SER A 716 34.73 35.66 2.21
CA SER A 716 34.50 35.36 3.62
C SER A 716 34.43 33.84 3.85
N LEU A 717 33.62 33.13 3.06
CA LEU A 717 33.49 31.68 3.17
C LEU A 717 34.77 30.94 2.75
N ARG A 718 35.52 31.47 1.78
CA ARG A 718 36.80 30.90 1.36
C ARG A 718 37.85 31.02 2.47
N SER A 719 37.92 32.17 3.16
CA SER A 719 38.79 32.34 4.32
C SER A 719 38.43 31.35 5.42
N ALA A 720 37.16 31.29 5.81
CA ALA A 720 36.68 30.37 6.84
C ALA A 720 36.91 28.89 6.46
N ALA A 721 36.75 28.54 5.18
CA ALA A 721 37.02 27.19 4.70
C ALA A 721 38.52 26.86 4.74
N GLY A 722 39.38 27.80 4.35
CA GLY A 722 40.84 27.64 4.39
C GLY A 722 41.37 27.39 5.81
N GLU A 723 40.81 28.08 6.80
CA GLU A 723 41.12 27.85 8.22
C GLU A 723 40.77 26.43 8.66
N VAL A 724 39.58 25.93 8.33
CA VAL A 724 39.13 24.58 8.70
C VAL A 724 39.89 23.50 7.93
N LEU A 725 40.21 23.74 6.66
CA LEU A 725 40.98 22.83 5.81
C LEU A 725 42.49 22.88 6.10
N GLY A 726 42.99 23.86 6.86
CA GLY A 726 44.42 24.00 7.16
C GLY A 726 45.27 24.38 5.95
N VAL A 727 44.69 24.97 4.91
CA VAL A 727 45.38 25.35 3.66
C VAL A 727 44.88 26.70 3.14
N ALA A 728 45.80 27.53 2.66
CA ALA A 728 45.44 28.77 1.97
C ALA A 728 44.81 28.46 0.60
N ILE A 729 43.71 29.13 0.28
CA ILE A 729 42.99 28.94 -0.98
C ILE A 729 43.16 30.21 -1.83
N ASP A 730 44.11 30.17 -2.75
CA ASP A 730 44.59 31.35 -3.47
C ASP A 730 43.75 31.73 -4.70
N HIS A 731 42.78 30.88 -5.10
CA HIS A 731 41.86 31.12 -6.21
C HIS A 731 40.40 31.22 -5.74
N PRO A 732 39.55 31.98 -6.46
CA PRO A 732 38.16 32.15 -6.07
C PRO A 732 37.31 30.89 -6.32
N GLY A 733 36.35 30.65 -5.44
CA GLY A 733 35.30 29.65 -5.62
C GLY A 733 34.05 30.19 -6.30
N ARG A 734 33.00 29.37 -6.34
CA ARG A 734 31.66 29.76 -6.81
C ARG A 734 30.66 29.70 -5.66
N VAL A 735 29.87 30.76 -5.48
CA VAL A 735 28.84 30.78 -4.43
C VAL A 735 27.43 30.60 -4.98
N HIS A 736 26.54 30.05 -4.15
CA HIS A 736 25.13 29.91 -4.44
C HIS A 736 24.26 30.23 -3.22
N ARG A 737 23.16 30.94 -3.46
CA ARG A 737 22.22 31.36 -2.42
C ARG A 737 20.93 30.56 -2.46
N TRP A 738 20.70 29.75 -1.44
CA TRP A 738 19.41 29.11 -1.18
C TRP A 738 18.56 30.01 -0.28
N ARG A 739 17.63 30.80 -0.85
CA ARG A 739 16.69 31.62 -0.04
C ARG A 739 15.76 30.76 0.82
N TYR A 740 15.42 29.56 0.36
CA TYR A 740 14.55 28.60 1.04
C TYR A 740 15.32 27.29 1.25
N GLY A 741 16.42 27.36 2.00
CA GLY A 741 17.37 26.27 2.16
C GLY A 741 16.87 25.21 3.14
N LEU A 742 16.68 25.61 4.39
CA LEU A 742 16.33 24.75 5.52
C LEU A 742 15.00 25.19 6.11
N VAL A 743 14.19 24.24 6.57
CA VAL A 743 12.91 24.54 7.22
C VAL A 743 13.18 24.82 8.69
N GLU A 744 12.84 26.03 9.15
CA GLU A 744 12.93 26.45 10.55
C GLU A 744 11.62 26.13 11.28
N ALA A 745 10.49 26.56 10.71
CA ALA A 745 9.16 26.31 11.24
C ALA A 745 8.30 25.63 10.15
N PRO A 746 7.95 24.33 10.31
CA PRO A 746 7.13 23.61 9.34
C PRO A 746 5.63 23.96 9.48
N LEU A 747 4.85 23.58 8.47
CA LEU A 747 3.37 23.70 8.51
C LEU A 747 2.73 22.84 9.62
N GLY A 748 3.36 21.71 9.98
CA GLY A 748 2.89 20.79 11.02
C GLY A 748 1.89 19.73 10.55
N ARG A 749 1.59 19.68 9.25
CA ARG A 749 0.72 18.68 8.60
C ARG A 749 1.32 18.27 7.26
N PRO A 750 1.02 17.08 6.71
CA PRO A 750 1.74 16.54 5.55
C PRO A 750 1.54 17.32 4.24
N LEU A 751 0.47 18.10 4.12
CA LEU A 751 0.17 18.96 2.98
C LEU A 751 -0.73 20.12 3.39
N HIS A 752 -0.92 21.07 2.49
CA HIS A 752 -2.03 22.01 2.51
C HIS A 752 -2.97 21.72 1.34
N ILE A 753 -4.27 21.68 1.59
CA ILE A 753 -5.32 21.55 0.58
C ILE A 753 -6.32 22.68 0.77
N ASP A 754 -6.71 23.31 -0.34
CA ASP A 754 -7.87 24.19 -0.40
C ASP A 754 -9.09 23.35 -0.79
N ALA A 755 -9.98 23.08 0.18
CA ALA A 755 -11.13 22.20 -0.03
C ALA A 755 -12.08 22.66 -1.17
N PRO A 756 -12.41 23.97 -1.31
CA PRO A 756 -13.28 24.43 -2.39
C PRO A 756 -12.75 24.19 -3.80
N THR A 757 -11.44 24.33 -4.03
CA THR A 757 -10.85 24.21 -5.37
C THR A 757 -10.10 22.90 -5.63
N GLY A 758 -9.79 22.15 -4.57
CA GLY A 758 -8.96 20.94 -4.62
C GLY A 758 -7.47 21.23 -4.88
N ALA A 759 -7.01 22.49 -4.78
CA ALA A 759 -5.60 22.82 -4.95
C ALA A 759 -4.77 22.25 -3.80
N ILE A 760 -3.67 21.55 -4.13
CA ILE A 760 -2.79 20.96 -3.12
C ILE A 760 -1.43 21.65 -3.17
N ALA A 761 -0.89 22.07 -2.03
CA ALA A 761 0.49 22.49 -1.86
C ALA A 761 1.25 21.50 -0.97
N CYS A 762 2.43 21.08 -1.43
CA CYS A 762 3.23 20.06 -0.76
C CYS A 762 4.73 20.35 -0.81
N GLY A 763 5.50 19.70 0.05
CA GLY A 763 6.93 19.86 0.18
C GLY A 763 7.44 19.33 1.51
N ASP A 764 8.75 19.20 1.65
CA ASP A 764 9.36 18.88 2.95
C ASP A 764 8.90 19.86 4.05
N TRP A 765 8.79 21.15 3.72
CA TRP A 765 8.33 22.23 4.59
C TRP A 765 6.98 22.01 5.27
N CYS A 766 6.19 21.04 4.79
CA CYS A 766 4.98 20.57 5.45
C CYS A 766 5.29 19.90 6.81
N LEU A 767 6.30 19.04 6.88
CA LEU A 767 6.66 18.25 8.08
C LEU A 767 8.05 18.60 8.66
N GLY A 768 8.92 19.29 7.91
CA GLY A 768 10.25 19.76 8.32
C GLY A 768 11.32 19.62 7.23
N GLY A 769 12.58 19.95 7.48
CA GLY A 769 13.61 20.06 6.42
C GLY A 769 14.31 18.76 5.96
N ARG A 770 13.70 17.58 6.10
CA ARG A 770 14.32 16.29 5.72
C ARG A 770 13.82 15.77 4.38
N VAL A 771 14.63 14.98 3.68
CA VAL A 771 14.24 14.36 2.41
C VAL A 771 13.04 13.42 2.59
N GLU A 772 12.97 12.70 3.71
CA GLU A 772 11.86 11.82 4.04
C GLU A 772 10.53 12.59 4.13
N HIS A 773 10.55 13.83 4.61
CA HIS A 773 9.36 14.68 4.64
C HIS A 773 8.88 15.07 3.24
N ALA A 774 9.79 15.25 2.28
CA ALA A 774 9.41 15.50 0.89
C ALA A 774 8.70 14.28 0.29
N PHE A 775 9.20 13.07 0.55
CA PHE A 775 8.54 11.83 0.14
C PHE A 775 7.16 11.68 0.79
N GLN A 776 7.07 11.85 2.12
CA GLN A 776 5.81 11.77 2.86
C GLN A 776 4.78 12.80 2.35
N SER A 777 5.21 14.04 2.13
CA SER A 777 4.32 15.09 1.62
C SER A 777 3.88 14.84 0.18
N GLY A 778 4.77 14.32 -0.68
CA GLY A 778 4.41 13.92 -2.05
C GLY A 778 3.43 12.74 -2.08
N ALA A 779 3.63 11.75 -1.22
CA ALA A 779 2.73 10.61 -1.07
C ALA A 779 1.35 11.03 -0.55
N ALA A 780 1.31 11.91 0.46
CA ALA A 780 0.06 12.46 0.98
C ALA A 780 -0.69 13.25 -0.10
N ALA A 781 -0.01 14.08 -0.90
CA ALA A 781 -0.62 14.84 -1.98
C ALA A 781 -1.24 13.94 -3.06
N ALA A 782 -0.52 12.91 -3.51
CA ALA A 782 -1.05 11.95 -4.47
C ALA A 782 -2.20 11.12 -3.87
N GLY A 783 -2.05 10.64 -2.63
CA GLY A 783 -3.08 9.86 -1.93
C GLY A 783 -4.37 10.64 -1.74
N THR A 784 -4.30 11.94 -1.43
CA THR A 784 -5.51 12.79 -1.32
C THR A 784 -6.30 12.83 -2.62
N LEU A 785 -5.62 12.95 -3.78
CA LEU A 785 -6.32 12.87 -5.07
C LEU A 785 -6.85 11.45 -5.34
N LEU A 786 -6.07 10.41 -5.07
CA LEU A 786 -6.48 9.02 -5.31
C LEU A 786 -7.68 8.59 -4.47
N ARG A 787 -7.88 9.18 -3.29
CA ARG A 787 -9.04 8.91 -2.42
C ARG A 787 -10.29 9.69 -2.81
N ASP A 788 -10.16 10.78 -3.58
CA ASP A 788 -11.29 11.55 -4.10
C ASP A 788 -12.06 10.72 -5.15
N PRO A 789 -13.32 10.31 -4.88
CA PRO A 789 -14.10 9.50 -5.81
C PRO A 789 -14.38 10.18 -7.17
N SER A 790 -14.24 11.51 -7.25
CA SER A 790 -14.42 12.25 -8.50
C SER A 790 -13.17 12.24 -9.39
N PHE A 791 -12.00 11.93 -8.83
CA PHE A 791 -10.71 11.97 -9.52
C PHE A 791 -10.54 10.82 -10.54
N ALA A 792 -11.20 9.69 -10.30
CA ALA A 792 -11.34 8.60 -11.24
C ALA A 792 -12.67 7.90 -11.06
N ALA A 793 -13.33 7.54 -12.17
CA ALA A 793 -14.64 6.90 -12.17
C ALA A 793 -14.71 5.82 -13.26
N PRO A 794 -15.58 4.81 -13.13
CA PRO A 794 -15.86 3.86 -14.21
C PRO A 794 -16.25 4.60 -15.49
N ASP A 795 -15.86 4.08 -16.65
CA ASP A 795 -16.34 4.63 -17.92
C ASP A 795 -17.87 4.37 -18.04
N PRO A 796 -18.69 5.35 -18.48
CA PRO A 796 -20.15 5.18 -18.55
C PRO A 796 -20.64 4.03 -19.45
N GLY A 797 -19.78 3.54 -20.35
CA GLY A 797 -20.06 2.35 -21.17
C GLY A 797 -20.07 1.02 -20.40
N ASP A 798 -19.50 1.01 -19.18
CA ASP A 798 -19.44 -0.14 -18.28
C ASP A 798 -20.37 0.01 -17.06
N ALA A 799 -21.11 1.13 -16.96
CA ALA A 799 -22.05 1.34 -15.88
C ALA A 799 -23.24 0.37 -16.02
N VAL A 800 -23.30 -0.61 -15.11
CA VAL A 800 -24.56 -1.29 -14.81
C VAL A 800 -25.54 -0.20 -14.39
N ASP A 801 -26.56 -0.01 -15.21
CA ASP A 801 -27.65 0.96 -15.05
C ASP A 801 -28.01 1.16 -13.56
N GLU A 802 -27.70 2.35 -13.02
CA GLU A 802 -27.95 2.73 -11.62
C GLU A 802 -29.45 2.72 -11.26
N GLY A 803 -30.33 2.53 -12.26
CA GLY A 803 -31.77 2.37 -12.09
C GLY A 803 -32.23 1.16 -11.27
N LEU A 804 -31.32 0.27 -10.83
CA LEU A 804 -31.65 -0.87 -9.96
C LEU A 804 -31.67 -0.56 -8.45
N PHE A 805 -31.25 0.64 -8.01
CA PHE A 805 -31.25 1.02 -6.59
C PHE A 805 -32.38 2.00 -6.18
N ALA A 806 -33.26 2.38 -7.11
CA ALA A 806 -34.35 3.32 -6.83
C ALA A 806 -35.68 2.67 -6.39
N GLY A 807 -35.68 1.40 -5.98
CA GLY A 807 -36.92 0.64 -5.77
C GLY A 807 -36.90 -0.30 -4.57
N VAL A 808 -36.62 0.20 -3.37
CA VAL A 808 -37.09 -0.41 -2.12
C VAL A 808 -37.56 0.70 -1.18
N SER A 809 -38.69 1.30 -1.54
CA SER A 809 -39.52 2.08 -0.62
C SER A 809 -40.97 1.90 -1.06
N GLU A 810 -41.55 0.78 -0.62
CA GLU A 810 -42.94 0.62 -0.15
C GLU A 810 -43.06 -0.68 0.65
#